data_AF-A0A060TBF6-F1
#
_entry.id   AF-A0A060TBF6-F1
#
_cell.length_a   1.000
_cell.length_b   1.000
_cell.length_c   1.000
_cell.angle_alpha   90.00
_cell.angle_beta   90.00
_cell.angle_gamma   90.00
#
_symmetry.space_group_name_H-M   'P 1'
#
loop_
_entity.id
_entity.type
_entity.pdbx_description
1 polymer ?
#
loop_
_entity_poly.entity_id
_entity_poly.type
_entity_poly.pdbx_seq_one_letter_code
_entity_poly.pdbx_strand_id
1 'polypeptide(L)'
;MDGLVEKLGRLGLEESKAKEVVKNKKVANALNEIADEAFASCSGEPPKGAVALLQTLATKCKDAPEEAKAGRKLVTAAIMDGRLKTTVQVDAAWAYVSKAGTEANNEELDKESGVGVVVTDEDIEKNVDNYINSRKAEIEEQRYKIVPSVLSEVKKMPELKWANFATIKKVIDDRILKLLGPKDERDLVKKKVEKKKEETKKPKTKEEKAEAAHDGRSMFTEGFLGALHKAGENEQKYPEKMVEHLKATDGCVFTRFPPEPNGYLHIGHSKAITVNFGYAQYYNGKCYLRFDDTNPEAEEEVYFESIKDIVQWLGFKPYKITHSSDYFDQLYELAEKLISRGLAYVCFCTAEQMKEHRGVSADGSNRGGERTACEHRSFTVEENLREFRNMRDGKYNPGEATLRMKQDLSNPNPQMWDLVAYRVLNASHHRTGDKWKIYPTYDFTHCLVDSMENISHSLCTLEFYLSRESYEWLCDAVEVYRPAQREYGRLNITGTVLSKRKILKLVNEGIVRGWDDPRLYTLVGIRRRGVPPGAILSFVSQLGVTTSTTNIQAARFENAVRKYLEDRVPRLMLIPDPVLVILDNLPEDHYEELSVPFKPGAPEYGEHVVPFTNKLYVDRSDFREEASKDYFRLAPGQSVGLLKVPHNIRVTSFKKDADGKVTEIHAHYENDIPFKKPKTFIQWVAEAPAHGSPVKIDEVRLFNQLFKSENPAANPDGLLADINPDSETILKGSVIEKGFFEVKEKSPWVTKRSVEEENDHLQGNEKKGAPESVRFQALRVGYFCMDKDSTNDKIVLNRIVTLKEDAAKN
;
A
#
# COMPACT_ATOMS: atom_id res chain seq x y z
N MET A 1 -27.41 -22.17 -20.44
CA MET A 1 -26.60 -21.14 -19.75
C MET A 1 -25.90 -20.25 -20.79
N ASP A 2 -25.31 -20.83 -21.84
CA ASP A 2 -24.68 -20.06 -22.93
C ASP A 2 -25.63 -19.07 -23.62
N GLY A 3 -26.89 -19.44 -23.85
CA GLY A 3 -27.89 -18.53 -24.43
C GLY A 3 -28.26 -17.32 -23.56
N LEU A 4 -28.08 -17.38 -22.23
CA LEU A 4 -28.28 -16.21 -21.35
C LEU A 4 -27.06 -15.29 -21.36
N VAL A 5 -25.86 -15.87 -21.44
CA VAL A 5 -24.61 -15.11 -21.57
C VAL A 5 -24.64 -14.27 -22.85
N GLU A 6 -25.09 -14.84 -23.97
CA GLU A 6 -25.25 -14.15 -25.24
C GLU A 6 -26.31 -13.02 -25.17
N LYS A 7 -27.47 -13.29 -24.55
CA LYS A 7 -28.52 -12.27 -24.33
C LYS A 7 -28.02 -11.09 -23.49
N LEU A 8 -27.27 -11.35 -22.43
CA LEU A 8 -26.70 -10.31 -21.57
C LEU A 8 -25.60 -9.53 -22.30
N GLY A 9 -24.81 -10.20 -23.15
CA GLY A 9 -23.86 -9.56 -24.06
C GLY A 9 -24.53 -8.53 -24.95
N ARG A 10 -25.66 -8.89 -25.57
CA ARG A 10 -26.47 -7.99 -26.41
C ARG A 10 -27.09 -6.82 -25.66
N LEU A 11 -27.27 -6.92 -24.34
CA LEU A 11 -27.72 -5.81 -23.50
C LEU A 11 -26.56 -4.90 -23.04
N GLY A 12 -25.30 -5.25 -23.35
CA GLY A 12 -24.12 -4.45 -23.03
C GLY A 12 -23.31 -4.97 -21.83
N LEU A 13 -23.48 -6.24 -21.43
CA LEU A 13 -22.66 -6.87 -20.38
C LEU A 13 -21.46 -7.60 -20.97
N GLU A 14 -20.26 -7.34 -20.45
CA GLU A 14 -19.07 -8.10 -20.82
C GLU A 14 -19.26 -9.60 -20.55
N GLU A 15 -18.78 -10.45 -21.46
CA GLU A 15 -18.98 -11.90 -21.43
C GLU A 15 -18.50 -12.55 -20.11
N SER A 16 -17.41 -12.04 -19.54
CA SER A 16 -16.86 -12.48 -18.25
C SER A 16 -17.83 -12.22 -17.09
N LYS A 17 -18.42 -11.02 -17.03
CA LYS A 17 -19.45 -10.64 -16.03
C LYS A 17 -20.75 -11.39 -16.26
N ALA A 18 -21.15 -11.62 -17.50
CA ALA A 18 -22.32 -12.42 -17.84
C ALA A 18 -22.17 -13.86 -17.32
N LYS A 19 -20.99 -14.48 -17.49
CA LYS A 19 -20.69 -15.82 -16.94
C LYS A 19 -20.73 -15.85 -15.41
N GLU A 20 -20.30 -14.79 -14.73
CA GLU A 20 -20.36 -14.68 -13.27
C GLU A 20 -21.79 -14.60 -12.74
N VAL A 21 -22.61 -13.74 -13.35
CA VAL A 21 -24.02 -13.52 -12.95
C VAL A 21 -24.85 -14.81 -13.11
N VAL A 22 -24.53 -15.62 -14.12
CA VAL A 22 -25.20 -16.90 -14.41
C VAL A 22 -24.88 -17.98 -13.34
N LYS A 23 -23.82 -17.83 -12.52
CA LYS A 23 -23.48 -18.77 -11.44
C LYS A 23 -24.57 -18.84 -10.37
N ASN A 24 -25.31 -17.76 -10.12
CA ASN A 24 -26.44 -17.77 -9.19
C ASN A 24 -27.73 -18.17 -9.91
N LYS A 25 -28.06 -19.47 -9.90
CA LYS A 25 -29.21 -20.05 -10.63
C LYS A 25 -30.53 -19.30 -10.42
N LYS A 26 -30.82 -18.83 -9.20
CA LYS A 26 -32.07 -18.09 -8.92
C LYS A 26 -32.10 -16.71 -9.57
N VAL A 27 -30.99 -15.97 -9.47
CA VAL A 27 -30.85 -14.64 -10.10
C VAL A 27 -30.78 -14.78 -11.61
N ALA A 28 -30.07 -15.81 -12.12
CA ALA A 28 -29.95 -16.10 -13.54
C ALA A 28 -31.30 -16.40 -14.20
N ASN A 29 -32.16 -17.18 -13.55
CA ASN A 29 -33.51 -17.47 -14.05
C ASN A 29 -34.35 -16.19 -14.13
N ALA A 30 -34.39 -15.40 -13.05
CA ALA A 30 -35.12 -14.13 -13.03
C ALA A 30 -34.59 -13.14 -14.06
N LEU A 31 -33.27 -13.09 -14.25
CA LEU A 31 -32.61 -12.21 -15.21
C LEU A 31 -32.84 -12.65 -16.65
N ASN A 32 -32.95 -13.96 -16.93
CA ASN A 32 -33.31 -14.45 -18.26
C ASN A 32 -34.71 -13.99 -18.66
N GLU A 33 -35.67 -14.10 -17.75
CA GLU A 33 -37.04 -13.63 -17.99
C GLU A 33 -37.09 -12.10 -18.18
N ILE A 34 -36.35 -11.35 -17.36
CA ILE A 34 -36.24 -9.89 -17.49
C ILE A 34 -35.55 -9.50 -18.81
N ALA A 35 -34.54 -10.24 -19.25
CA ALA A 35 -33.89 -9.99 -20.54
C ALA A 35 -34.87 -10.20 -21.71
N ASP A 36 -35.69 -11.25 -21.65
CA ASP A 36 -36.73 -11.50 -22.66
C ASP A 36 -37.78 -10.38 -22.66
N GLU A 37 -38.18 -9.89 -21.49
CA GLU A 37 -39.06 -8.72 -21.35
C GLU A 37 -38.41 -7.42 -21.87
N ALA A 38 -37.11 -7.24 -21.65
CA ALA A 38 -36.35 -6.08 -22.11
C ALA A 38 -36.27 -6.03 -23.65
N PHE A 39 -35.98 -7.17 -24.29
CA PHE A 39 -35.99 -7.26 -25.75
C PHE A 39 -37.39 -7.14 -26.36
N ALA A 40 -38.44 -7.51 -25.62
CA ALA A 40 -39.83 -7.35 -26.07
C ALA A 40 -40.35 -5.90 -25.92
N SER A 41 -39.78 -5.10 -25.01
CA SER A 41 -40.28 -3.76 -24.67
C SER A 41 -39.64 -2.63 -25.49
N CYS A 42 -38.49 -2.84 -26.13
CA CYS A 42 -37.88 -1.84 -27.00
C CYS A 42 -37.00 -2.49 -28.10
N SER A 43 -37.03 -1.93 -29.31
CA SER A 43 -36.23 -2.38 -30.46
C SER A 43 -34.93 -1.57 -30.68
N GLY A 44 -34.66 -0.57 -29.84
CA GLY A 44 -33.46 0.28 -29.88
C GLY A 44 -32.31 -0.23 -28.99
N GLU A 45 -31.16 0.46 -29.05
CA GLU A 45 -30.03 0.18 -28.16
C GLU A 45 -30.39 0.51 -26.69
N PRO A 46 -30.03 -0.37 -25.72
CA PRO A 46 -30.32 -0.13 -24.31
C PRO A 46 -29.59 1.12 -23.79
N PRO A 47 -30.21 1.90 -22.89
CA PRO A 47 -29.55 3.06 -22.31
C PRO A 47 -28.32 2.65 -21.49
N LYS A 48 -27.29 3.52 -21.47
CA LYS A 48 -26.03 3.26 -20.76
C LYS A 48 -26.30 2.99 -19.28
N GLY A 49 -25.94 1.78 -18.82
CA GLY A 49 -26.17 1.33 -17.44
C GLY A 49 -27.45 0.53 -17.20
N ALA A 50 -28.30 0.32 -18.22
CA ALA A 50 -29.54 -0.45 -18.12
C ALA A 50 -29.33 -1.87 -17.54
N VAL A 51 -28.27 -2.57 -17.96
CA VAL A 51 -27.97 -3.93 -17.48
C VAL A 51 -27.81 -3.99 -15.97
N ALA A 52 -27.13 -3.01 -15.35
CA ALA A 52 -26.93 -2.98 -13.91
C ALA A 52 -28.26 -2.79 -13.16
N LEU A 53 -29.18 -2.02 -13.75
CA LEU A 53 -30.53 -1.81 -13.22
C LEU A 53 -31.40 -3.06 -13.39
N LEU A 54 -31.32 -3.74 -14.53
CA LEU A 54 -32.02 -5.03 -14.77
C LEU A 54 -31.50 -6.14 -13.82
N GLN A 55 -30.20 -6.17 -13.53
CA GLN A 55 -29.62 -7.08 -12.53
C GLN A 55 -30.11 -6.77 -11.11
N THR A 56 -30.26 -5.49 -10.79
CA THR A 56 -30.82 -5.06 -9.50
C THR A 56 -32.26 -5.55 -9.37
N LEU A 57 -33.08 -5.37 -10.41
CA LEU A 57 -34.45 -5.88 -10.49
C LEU A 57 -34.50 -7.41 -10.33
N ALA A 58 -33.64 -8.15 -11.06
CA ALA A 58 -33.55 -9.60 -10.97
C ALA A 58 -33.22 -10.09 -9.56
N THR A 59 -32.33 -9.39 -8.86
CA THR A 59 -31.95 -9.72 -7.49
C THR A 59 -33.12 -9.55 -6.51
N LYS A 60 -34.02 -8.59 -6.75
CA LYS A 60 -35.18 -8.30 -5.89
C LYS A 60 -36.35 -9.23 -6.18
N CYS A 61 -36.57 -9.61 -7.43
CA CYS A 61 -37.72 -10.43 -7.81
C CYS A 61 -37.46 -11.95 -7.83
N LYS A 62 -36.21 -12.40 -7.64
CA LYS A 62 -35.83 -13.83 -7.74
C LYS A 62 -36.61 -14.79 -6.83
N ASP A 63 -37.07 -14.30 -5.68
CA ASP A 63 -37.81 -15.09 -4.68
C ASP A 63 -39.26 -14.57 -4.50
N ALA A 64 -39.73 -13.71 -5.41
CA ALA A 64 -41.08 -13.14 -5.32
C ALA A 64 -42.16 -14.14 -5.81
N PRO A 65 -43.37 -14.14 -5.23
CA PRO A 65 -44.51 -14.89 -5.76
C PRO A 65 -44.86 -14.49 -7.20
N GLU A 66 -45.44 -15.39 -8.00
CA GLU A 66 -45.77 -15.12 -9.41
C GLU A 66 -46.77 -13.97 -9.56
N GLU A 67 -47.69 -13.81 -8.61
CA GLU A 67 -48.66 -12.72 -8.57
C GLU A 67 -47.97 -11.35 -8.42
N ALA A 68 -46.87 -11.30 -7.66
CA ALA A 68 -46.06 -10.09 -7.46
C ALA A 68 -45.12 -9.80 -8.65
N LYS A 69 -44.88 -10.78 -9.53
CA LYS A 69 -44.09 -10.61 -10.77
C LYS A 69 -44.92 -10.08 -11.93
N ALA A 70 -46.25 -10.07 -11.83
CA ALA A 70 -47.14 -9.60 -12.89
C ALA A 70 -46.80 -8.17 -13.39
N GLY A 71 -46.45 -7.27 -12.47
CA GLY A 71 -46.06 -5.89 -12.79
C GLY A 71 -44.58 -5.68 -13.13
N ARG A 72 -43.75 -6.74 -13.14
CA ARG A 72 -42.30 -6.66 -13.43
C ARG A 72 -42.00 -6.05 -14.80
N LYS A 73 -42.82 -6.40 -15.80
CA LYS A 73 -42.68 -5.92 -17.19
C LYS A 73 -42.69 -4.39 -17.29
N LEU A 74 -43.46 -3.71 -16.43
CA LEU A 74 -43.51 -2.25 -16.40
C LEU A 74 -42.18 -1.65 -15.90
N VAL A 75 -41.58 -2.26 -14.88
CA VAL A 75 -40.26 -1.83 -14.37
C VAL A 75 -39.18 -2.12 -15.40
N THR A 76 -39.22 -3.29 -16.06
CA THR A 76 -38.30 -3.64 -17.14
C THR A 76 -38.39 -2.63 -18.29
N ALA A 77 -39.61 -2.29 -18.74
CA ALA A 77 -39.82 -1.29 -19.79
C ALA A 77 -39.33 0.11 -19.38
N ALA A 78 -39.60 0.54 -18.14
CA ALA A 78 -39.16 1.83 -17.62
C ALA A 78 -37.64 1.96 -17.42
N ILE A 79 -36.91 0.84 -17.31
CA ILE A 79 -35.44 0.83 -17.36
C ILE A 79 -34.98 0.98 -18.82
N MET A 80 -35.62 0.27 -19.75
CA MET A 80 -35.23 0.22 -21.16
C MET A 80 -35.54 1.51 -21.93
N ASP A 81 -36.58 2.25 -21.54
CA ASP A 81 -36.92 3.57 -22.09
C ASP A 81 -36.17 4.73 -21.40
N GLY A 82 -35.36 4.44 -20.36
CA GLY A 82 -34.52 5.40 -19.66
C GLY A 82 -35.23 6.26 -18.62
N ARG A 83 -36.49 5.97 -18.25
CA ARG A 83 -37.20 6.64 -17.15
C ARG A 83 -36.58 6.34 -15.78
N LEU A 84 -36.23 5.08 -15.52
CA LEU A 84 -35.55 4.65 -14.30
C LEU A 84 -34.03 4.66 -14.51
N LYS A 85 -33.32 5.52 -13.76
CA LYS A 85 -31.88 5.79 -13.98
C LYS A 85 -31.00 5.34 -12.81
N THR A 86 -31.58 5.03 -11.66
CA THR A 86 -30.85 4.68 -10.44
C THR A 86 -31.43 3.46 -9.75
N THR A 87 -30.61 2.78 -8.95
CA THR A 87 -31.04 1.61 -8.17
C THR A 87 -32.11 1.94 -7.14
N VAL A 88 -32.14 3.16 -6.61
CA VAL A 88 -33.17 3.63 -5.66
C VAL A 88 -34.53 3.75 -6.34
N GLN A 89 -34.56 4.24 -7.58
CA GLN A 89 -35.79 4.31 -8.38
C GLN A 89 -36.28 2.91 -8.75
N VAL A 90 -35.38 1.98 -9.11
CA VAL A 90 -35.73 0.57 -9.37
C VAL A 90 -36.29 -0.11 -8.12
N ASP A 91 -35.71 0.14 -6.95
CA ASP A 91 -36.19 -0.39 -5.68
C ASP A 91 -37.60 0.12 -5.33
N ALA A 92 -37.86 1.41 -5.54
CA ALA A 92 -39.18 2.00 -5.33
C ALA A 92 -40.21 1.51 -6.36
N ALA A 93 -39.83 1.44 -7.64
CA ALA A 93 -40.68 0.89 -8.70
C ALA A 93 -41.06 -0.56 -8.40
N TRP A 94 -40.09 -1.39 -7.98
CA TRP A 94 -40.34 -2.77 -7.57
C TRP A 94 -41.29 -2.85 -6.35
N ALA A 95 -41.10 -2.00 -5.35
CA ALA A 95 -41.95 -1.95 -4.16
C ALA A 95 -43.41 -1.59 -4.47
N TYR A 96 -43.65 -0.77 -5.51
CA TYR A 96 -44.98 -0.47 -6.02
C TYR A 96 -45.57 -1.67 -6.79
N VAL A 97 -44.88 -2.15 -7.83
CA VAL A 97 -45.45 -3.19 -8.72
C VAL A 97 -45.64 -4.54 -8.02
N SER A 98 -44.81 -4.87 -7.02
CA SER A 98 -44.96 -6.10 -6.24
C SER A 98 -46.19 -6.10 -5.33
N LYS A 99 -46.75 -4.92 -5.03
CA LYS A 99 -48.01 -4.77 -4.28
C LYS A 99 -49.21 -4.62 -5.22
N ALA A 100 -49.06 -3.85 -6.30
CA ALA A 100 -50.13 -3.57 -7.25
C ALA A 100 -50.40 -4.74 -8.21
N GLY A 101 -49.43 -5.64 -8.43
CA GLY A 101 -49.60 -6.83 -9.25
C GLY A 101 -50.05 -6.48 -10.67
N THR A 102 -51.19 -7.01 -11.10
CA THR A 102 -51.80 -6.77 -12.43
C THR A 102 -52.45 -5.40 -12.57
N GLU A 103 -52.70 -4.67 -11.47
CA GLU A 103 -53.30 -3.33 -11.48
C GLU A 103 -52.25 -2.21 -11.60
N ALA A 104 -50.96 -2.57 -11.65
CA ALA A 104 -49.88 -1.62 -11.84
C ALA A 104 -50.00 -0.89 -13.18
N ASN A 105 -49.79 0.42 -13.18
CA ASN A 105 -49.79 1.26 -14.38
C ASN A 105 -48.56 2.18 -14.41
N ASN A 106 -48.23 2.74 -15.59
CA ASN A 106 -47.05 3.59 -15.76
C ASN A 106 -47.15 4.91 -14.98
N GLU A 107 -48.35 5.47 -14.82
CA GLU A 107 -48.54 6.78 -14.17
C GLU A 107 -48.22 6.72 -12.68
N GLU A 108 -48.77 5.75 -11.95
CA GLU A 108 -48.46 5.54 -10.54
C GLU A 108 -47.05 4.95 -10.34
N LEU A 109 -46.52 4.17 -11.30
CA LEU A 109 -45.12 3.72 -11.25
C LEU A 109 -44.16 4.92 -11.31
N ASP A 110 -44.35 5.84 -12.25
CA ASP A 110 -43.48 7.01 -12.43
C ASP A 110 -43.52 7.91 -11.19
N LYS A 111 -44.70 8.11 -10.63
CA LYS A 111 -44.92 8.88 -9.39
C LYS A 111 -44.24 8.24 -8.17
N GLU A 112 -44.44 6.94 -7.93
CA GLU A 112 -43.90 6.24 -6.76
C GLU A 112 -42.37 6.03 -6.84
N SER A 113 -41.83 5.95 -8.06
CA SER A 113 -40.41 5.75 -8.32
C SER A 113 -39.63 7.04 -8.58
N GLY A 114 -40.28 8.21 -8.50
CA GLY A 114 -39.60 9.50 -8.67
C GLY A 114 -39.06 9.73 -10.08
N VAL A 115 -39.72 9.18 -11.09
CA VAL A 115 -39.42 9.48 -12.50
C VAL A 115 -39.80 10.94 -12.76
N GLY A 116 -38.89 11.68 -13.40
CA GLY A 116 -39.07 13.12 -13.65
C GLY A 116 -38.76 14.03 -12.45
N VAL A 117 -38.53 13.47 -11.25
CA VAL A 117 -38.07 14.24 -10.09
C VAL A 117 -36.58 14.54 -10.25
N VAL A 118 -36.24 15.81 -10.44
CA VAL A 118 -34.86 16.30 -10.47
C VAL A 118 -34.62 17.04 -9.16
N VAL A 119 -33.77 16.49 -8.31
CA VAL A 119 -33.26 17.21 -7.14
C VAL A 119 -32.03 17.98 -7.60
N THR A 120 -32.11 19.31 -7.59
CA THR A 120 -31.00 20.17 -8.03
C THR A 120 -29.92 20.27 -6.94
N ASP A 121 -28.71 20.68 -7.31
CA ASP A 121 -27.66 20.94 -6.33
C ASP A 121 -28.08 22.05 -5.34
N GLU A 122 -28.86 23.04 -5.79
CA GLU A 122 -29.43 24.09 -4.95
C GLU A 122 -30.44 23.52 -3.92
N ASP A 123 -31.26 22.53 -4.31
CA ASP A 123 -32.17 21.86 -3.39
C ASP A 123 -31.40 21.04 -2.33
N ILE A 124 -30.31 20.38 -2.72
CA ILE A 124 -29.43 19.66 -1.80
C ILE A 124 -28.81 20.63 -0.80
N GLU A 125 -28.22 21.73 -1.30
CA GLU A 125 -27.61 22.75 -0.45
C GLU A 125 -28.61 23.35 0.52
N LYS A 126 -29.80 23.74 0.06
CA LYS A 126 -30.85 24.31 0.89
C LYS A 126 -31.31 23.36 2.01
N ASN A 127 -31.56 22.09 1.69
CA ASN A 127 -32.02 21.12 2.69
C ASN A 127 -30.91 20.73 3.69
N VAL A 128 -29.67 20.60 3.22
CA VAL A 128 -28.50 20.37 4.09
C VAL A 128 -28.29 21.58 5.01
N ASP A 129 -28.36 22.80 4.48
CA ASP A 129 -28.19 24.04 5.25
C ASP A 129 -29.29 24.19 6.31
N ASN A 130 -30.56 23.91 5.95
CA ASN A 130 -31.66 23.91 6.91
C ASN A 130 -31.43 22.91 8.05
N TYR A 131 -30.98 21.70 7.73
CA TYR A 131 -30.71 20.67 8.74
C TYR A 131 -29.55 21.05 9.65
N ILE A 132 -28.42 21.47 9.08
CA ILE A 132 -27.23 21.88 9.85
C ILE A 132 -27.56 23.08 10.74
N ASN A 133 -28.30 24.07 10.22
CA ASN A 133 -28.73 25.22 11.02
C ASN A 133 -29.69 24.83 12.15
N SER A 134 -30.60 23.89 11.91
CA SER A 134 -31.55 23.42 12.93
C SER A 134 -30.88 22.67 14.09
N ARG A 135 -29.70 22.09 13.86
CA ARG A 135 -28.91 21.33 14.85
C ARG A 135 -27.55 21.94 15.13
N LYS A 136 -27.37 23.23 14.83
CA LYS A 136 -26.08 23.90 14.90
C LYS A 136 -25.41 23.75 16.28
N ALA A 137 -26.18 23.94 17.36
CA ALA A 137 -25.68 23.80 18.72
C ALA A 137 -25.19 22.36 19.04
N GLU A 138 -25.93 21.34 18.59
CA GLU A 138 -25.56 19.94 18.78
C GLU A 138 -24.31 19.56 17.96
N ILE A 139 -24.21 20.10 16.74
CA ILE A 139 -23.06 19.90 15.86
C ILE A 139 -21.81 20.60 16.40
N GLU A 140 -21.93 21.79 16.97
CA GLU A 140 -20.83 22.51 17.63
C GLU A 140 -20.36 21.79 18.90
N GLU A 141 -21.28 21.18 19.67
CA GLU A 141 -20.97 20.43 20.89
C GLU A 141 -20.29 19.09 20.60
N GLN A 142 -20.87 18.28 19.71
CA GLN A 142 -20.37 16.92 19.40
C GLN A 142 -19.29 16.91 18.31
N ARG A 143 -19.11 18.05 17.63
CA ARG A 143 -18.16 18.27 16.53
C ARG A 143 -18.18 17.14 15.49
N TYR A 144 -17.02 16.60 15.11
CA TYR A 144 -16.94 15.60 14.05
C TYR A 144 -17.48 14.21 14.45
N LYS A 145 -17.86 13.99 15.72
CA LYS A 145 -18.41 12.71 16.19
C LYS A 145 -19.84 12.49 15.70
N ILE A 146 -20.60 13.56 15.46
CA ILE A 146 -22.01 13.49 15.03
C ILE A 146 -22.17 13.28 13.52
N VAL A 147 -21.10 13.48 12.73
CA VAL A 147 -21.12 13.43 11.26
C VAL A 147 -21.75 12.15 10.70
N PRO A 148 -21.47 10.94 11.23
CA PRO A 148 -22.15 9.73 10.76
C PRO A 148 -23.67 9.75 10.97
N SER A 149 -24.14 10.37 12.07
CA SER A 149 -25.57 10.54 12.34
C SER A 149 -26.19 11.55 11.38
N VAL A 150 -25.53 12.71 11.20
CA VAL A 150 -25.95 13.75 10.25
C VAL A 150 -26.09 13.18 8.84
N LEU A 151 -25.08 12.45 8.36
CA LEU A 151 -25.10 11.81 7.04
C LEU A 151 -26.25 10.80 6.91
N SER A 152 -26.52 10.02 7.95
CA SER A 152 -27.60 9.02 7.98
C SER A 152 -28.98 9.69 8.00
N GLU A 153 -29.15 10.78 8.73
CA GLU A 153 -30.43 11.47 8.90
C GLU A 153 -30.78 12.32 7.67
N VAL A 154 -29.83 13.10 7.15
CA VAL A 154 -30.03 13.88 5.92
C VAL A 154 -30.33 12.96 4.73
N LYS A 155 -29.68 11.79 4.65
CA LYS A 155 -29.99 10.79 3.62
C LYS A 155 -31.43 10.25 3.68
N LYS A 156 -32.07 10.28 4.85
CA LYS A 156 -33.44 9.78 5.05
C LYS A 156 -34.51 10.84 4.79
N MET A 157 -34.12 12.07 4.47
CA MET A 157 -35.07 13.15 4.18
C MET A 157 -35.90 12.83 2.94
N PRO A 158 -37.24 12.92 3.02
CA PRO A 158 -38.12 12.73 1.87
C PRO A 158 -37.75 13.60 0.66
N GLU A 159 -37.31 14.82 0.92
CA GLU A 159 -36.92 15.84 -0.07
C GLU A 159 -35.65 15.46 -0.85
N LEU A 160 -34.77 14.67 -0.23
CA LEU A 160 -33.49 14.23 -0.81
C LEU A 160 -33.49 12.74 -1.20
N LYS A 161 -34.65 12.08 -1.12
CA LYS A 161 -34.80 10.64 -1.41
C LYS A 161 -34.22 10.23 -2.77
N TRP A 162 -34.32 11.12 -3.76
CA TRP A 162 -33.89 10.89 -5.14
C TRP A 162 -32.56 11.56 -5.51
N ALA A 163 -31.91 12.25 -4.55
CA ALA A 163 -30.68 12.98 -4.79
C ALA A 163 -29.44 12.07 -4.82
N ASN A 164 -28.40 12.52 -5.52
CA ASN A 164 -27.13 11.79 -5.58
C ASN A 164 -26.42 11.83 -4.22
N PHE A 165 -26.20 10.66 -3.63
CA PHE A 165 -25.57 10.52 -2.32
C PHE A 165 -24.15 11.10 -2.26
N ALA A 166 -23.37 11.03 -3.35
CA ALA A 166 -22.03 11.61 -3.39
C ALA A 166 -22.09 13.15 -3.28
N THR A 167 -23.08 13.77 -3.93
CA THR A 167 -23.33 15.21 -3.83
C THR A 167 -23.79 15.60 -2.43
N ILE A 168 -24.75 14.88 -1.84
CA ILE A 168 -25.21 15.12 -0.45
C ILE A 168 -24.03 15.05 0.53
N LYS A 169 -23.20 14.01 0.41
CA LYS A 169 -22.02 13.83 1.28
C LYS A 169 -21.03 14.99 1.13
N LYS A 170 -20.74 15.42 -0.10
CA LYS A 170 -19.83 16.53 -0.38
C LYS A 170 -20.33 17.82 0.28
N VAL A 171 -21.61 18.17 0.10
CA VAL A 171 -22.20 19.38 0.68
C VAL A 171 -22.15 19.34 2.20
N ILE A 172 -22.48 18.20 2.82
CA ILE A 172 -22.39 18.04 4.29
C ILE A 172 -20.95 18.22 4.78
N ASP A 173 -19.98 17.56 4.13
CA ASP A 173 -18.56 17.67 4.52
C ASP A 173 -18.07 19.12 4.41
N ASP A 174 -18.42 19.83 3.33
CA ASP A 174 -18.05 21.24 3.12
C ASP A 174 -18.67 22.17 4.17
N ARG A 175 -19.95 21.99 4.50
CA ARG A 175 -20.65 22.81 5.51
C ARG A 175 -20.18 22.53 6.92
N ILE A 176 -19.91 21.28 7.27
CA ILE A 176 -19.35 20.91 8.57
C ILE A 176 -17.92 21.42 8.72
N LEU A 177 -17.11 21.33 7.67
CA LEU A 177 -15.75 21.89 7.67
C LEU A 177 -15.77 23.41 7.87
N LYS A 178 -16.70 24.11 7.19
CA LYS A 178 -16.88 25.56 7.35
C LYS A 178 -17.36 25.95 8.75
N LEU A 179 -18.20 25.12 9.38
CA LEU A 179 -18.75 25.38 10.71
C LEU A 179 -17.76 25.07 11.84
N LEU A 180 -17.03 23.95 11.75
CA LEU A 180 -16.21 23.43 12.86
C LEU A 180 -14.71 23.67 12.71
N GLY A 181 -14.25 24.07 11.52
CA GLY A 181 -12.83 24.09 11.16
C GLY A 181 -12.25 22.68 10.99
N PRO A 182 -10.95 22.54 10.68
CA PRO A 182 -10.32 21.22 10.54
C PRO A 182 -10.40 20.41 11.84
N LYS A 183 -10.32 19.08 11.72
CA LYS A 183 -10.30 18.16 12.87
C LYS A 183 -9.09 18.43 13.75
N ASP A 184 -9.30 18.45 15.06
CA ASP A 184 -8.24 18.62 16.06
C ASP A 184 -8.38 17.62 17.22
N GLU A 185 -7.58 17.82 18.27
CA GLU A 185 -7.51 16.93 19.44
C GLU A 185 -8.87 16.72 20.15
N ARG A 186 -9.83 17.64 20.00
CA ARG A 186 -11.18 17.52 20.59
C ARG A 186 -12.05 16.48 19.89
N ASP A 187 -11.73 16.17 18.63
CA ASP A 187 -12.45 15.22 17.78
C ASP A 187 -11.98 13.77 17.96
N LEU A 188 -10.94 13.56 18.78
CA LEU A 188 -10.43 12.24 19.13
C LEU A 188 -11.43 11.48 20.00
N VAL A 189 -11.85 10.30 19.53
CA VAL A 189 -12.73 9.40 20.29
C VAL A 189 -11.86 8.62 21.28
N LYS A 190 -11.82 9.05 22.55
CA LYS A 190 -11.35 8.20 23.65
C LYS A 190 -12.36 7.05 23.84
N LYS A 191 -11.99 5.83 23.45
CA LYS A 191 -12.80 4.64 23.74
C LYS A 191 -12.84 4.41 25.26
N LYS A 192 -13.97 4.73 25.88
CA LYS A 192 -14.32 4.21 27.22
C LYS A 192 -14.60 2.71 27.10
N VAL A 193 -13.91 1.92 27.92
CA VAL A 193 -14.15 0.49 28.09
C VAL A 193 -15.35 0.32 29.01
N GLU A 194 -16.50 -0.10 28.46
CA GLU A 194 -17.60 -0.63 29.26
C GLU A 194 -17.92 -2.07 28.86
N LYS A 195 -17.93 -2.93 29.88
CA LYS A 195 -18.24 -4.36 29.82
C LYS A 195 -19.70 -4.57 29.40
N LYS A 196 -19.94 -5.37 28.36
CA LYS A 196 -21.21 -6.10 28.20
C LYS A 196 -20.98 -7.59 27.94
N LYS A 197 -21.85 -8.35 28.60
CA LYS A 197 -21.88 -9.80 28.81
C LYS A 197 -22.00 -10.61 27.51
N GLU A 198 -21.43 -11.81 27.57
CA GLU A 198 -21.57 -12.91 26.63
C GLU A 198 -23.04 -13.33 26.46
N GLU A 199 -23.47 -13.49 25.20
CA GLU A 199 -24.40 -14.55 24.83
C GLU A 199 -23.91 -15.25 23.56
N THR A 200 -23.85 -16.57 23.68
CA THR A 200 -23.32 -17.56 22.75
C THR A 200 -24.12 -17.71 21.46
N LYS A 201 -23.45 -17.62 20.30
CA LYS A 201 -23.86 -18.33 19.07
C LYS A 201 -22.66 -19.01 18.41
N LYS A 202 -22.77 -20.34 18.26
CA LYS A 202 -21.82 -21.27 17.62
C LYS A 202 -21.38 -20.79 16.23
N PRO A 203 -20.09 -20.95 15.85
CA PRO A 203 -19.67 -20.76 14.48
C PRO A 203 -20.08 -21.99 13.65
N LYS A 204 -20.95 -21.77 12.64
CA LYS A 204 -21.11 -22.70 11.52
C LYS A 204 -19.92 -22.51 10.59
N THR A 205 -19.16 -23.58 10.40
CA THR A 205 -18.16 -23.78 9.36
C THR A 205 -18.74 -23.42 7.99
N LYS A 206 -18.17 -22.41 7.34
CA LYS A 206 -18.24 -22.23 5.90
C LYS A 206 -16.87 -22.57 5.34
N GLU A 207 -16.79 -23.69 4.63
CA GLU A 207 -15.71 -23.98 3.71
C GLU A 207 -15.77 -22.94 2.58
N GLU A 208 -14.81 -22.03 2.56
CA GLU A 208 -14.56 -21.16 1.41
C GLU A 208 -13.66 -21.93 0.44
N LYS A 209 -14.28 -22.51 -0.59
CA LYS A 209 -13.57 -22.86 -1.83
C LYS A 209 -13.23 -21.57 -2.55
N ALA A 210 -11.98 -21.14 -2.41
CA ALA A 210 -11.37 -20.15 -3.28
C ALA A 210 -11.01 -20.83 -4.62
N GLU A 211 -11.87 -20.65 -5.62
CA GLU A 211 -11.46 -20.78 -7.03
C GLU A 211 -11.13 -19.37 -7.52
N ALA A 212 -9.85 -19.15 -7.82
CA ALA A 212 -9.34 -17.94 -8.43
C ALA A 212 -9.93 -17.78 -9.84
N ALA A 213 -10.72 -16.72 -10.04
CA ALA A 213 -11.06 -16.18 -11.34
C ALA A 213 -10.50 -14.74 -11.39
N HIS A 214 -9.57 -14.50 -12.31
CA HIS A 214 -9.00 -13.18 -12.62
C HIS A 214 -10.14 -12.19 -12.97
N ASP A 215 -10.35 -11.18 -12.12
CA ASP A 215 -11.14 -9.98 -12.43
C ASP A 215 -10.24 -9.01 -13.19
N GLY A 216 -10.69 -8.46 -14.32
CA GLY A 216 -9.94 -7.51 -15.15
C GLY A 216 -9.71 -6.13 -14.49
N ARG A 217 -9.86 -6.04 -13.18
CA ARG A 217 -9.67 -4.84 -12.36
C ARG A 217 -8.24 -4.80 -11.84
N SER A 218 -7.50 -3.78 -12.26
CA SER A 218 -6.13 -3.52 -11.84
C SER A 218 -6.02 -2.11 -11.31
N MET A 219 -5.06 -1.87 -10.40
CA MET A 219 -4.72 -0.51 -9.98
C MET A 219 -4.31 0.40 -11.15
N PHE A 220 -3.95 -0.19 -12.30
CA PHE A 220 -3.55 0.51 -13.53
C PHE A 220 -4.74 0.88 -14.44
N THR A 221 -5.87 0.19 -14.35
CA THR A 221 -7.07 0.43 -15.18
C THR A 221 -8.19 1.17 -14.45
N GLU A 222 -8.07 1.34 -13.14
CA GLU A 222 -9.07 2.02 -12.31
C GLU A 222 -8.49 3.23 -11.58
N GLY A 223 -9.38 4.07 -11.03
CA GLY A 223 -8.99 5.20 -10.19
C GLY A 223 -8.13 6.25 -10.90
N PHE A 224 -7.10 6.74 -10.20
CA PHE A 224 -6.21 7.78 -10.73
C PHE A 224 -5.46 7.33 -11.99
N LEU A 225 -4.91 6.10 -12.00
CA LEU A 225 -4.10 5.62 -13.12
C LEU A 225 -4.96 5.27 -14.34
N GLY A 226 -6.15 4.69 -14.13
CA GLY A 226 -7.09 4.41 -15.21
C GLY A 226 -7.67 5.66 -15.89
N ALA A 227 -7.63 6.81 -15.22
CA ALA A 227 -8.12 8.08 -15.74
C ALA A 227 -7.02 8.93 -16.43
N LEU A 228 -5.79 8.42 -16.54
CA LEU A 228 -4.71 9.10 -17.25
C LEU A 228 -4.99 9.16 -18.77
N HIS A 229 -4.43 10.17 -19.42
CA HIS A 229 -4.50 10.34 -20.88
C HIS A 229 -3.76 9.20 -21.59
N LYS A 230 -4.07 8.93 -22.86
CA LYS A 230 -3.22 8.03 -23.65
C LYS A 230 -1.95 8.75 -24.09
N ALA A 231 -0.88 8.00 -24.34
CA ALA A 231 0.36 8.56 -24.87
C ALA A 231 0.08 9.32 -26.19
N GLY A 232 0.47 10.59 -26.24
CA GLY A 232 0.23 11.48 -27.38
C GLY A 232 -1.04 12.33 -27.32
N GLU A 233 -1.89 12.14 -26.31
CA GLU A 233 -3.15 12.91 -26.16
C GLU A 233 -3.03 14.08 -25.17
N ASN A 234 -1.85 14.35 -24.61
CA ASN A 234 -1.61 15.50 -23.74
C ASN A 234 -1.48 16.81 -24.53
N GLU A 235 -2.20 17.83 -24.09
CA GLU A 235 -2.21 19.15 -24.73
C GLU A 235 -0.81 19.78 -24.80
N GLN A 236 -0.49 20.32 -25.97
CA GLN A 236 0.75 21.06 -26.24
C GLN A 236 0.43 22.50 -26.65
N LYS A 237 1.26 23.46 -26.21
CA LYS A 237 1.22 24.83 -26.73
C LYS A 237 1.69 24.91 -28.19
N TYR A 238 2.63 24.03 -28.56
CA TYR A 238 3.26 23.93 -29.88
C TYR A 238 2.95 22.56 -30.48
N PRO A 239 1.93 22.44 -31.36
CA PRO A 239 1.45 21.15 -31.87
C PRO A 239 2.53 20.29 -32.57
N GLU A 240 3.51 20.92 -33.21
CA GLU A 240 4.63 20.25 -33.87
C GLU A 240 5.49 19.42 -32.90
N LYS A 241 5.55 19.80 -31.62
CA LYS A 241 6.27 19.05 -30.58
C LYS A 241 5.64 17.69 -30.31
N MET A 242 4.33 17.55 -30.51
CA MET A 242 3.67 16.26 -30.40
C MET A 242 4.05 15.32 -31.53
N VAL A 243 4.24 15.84 -32.74
CA VAL A 243 4.66 15.05 -33.91
C VAL A 243 6.08 14.50 -33.70
N GLU A 244 7.00 15.35 -33.20
CA GLU A 244 8.36 14.95 -32.82
C GLU A 244 8.33 13.87 -31.71
N HIS A 245 7.49 14.08 -30.68
CA HIS A 245 7.32 13.15 -29.57
C HIS A 245 6.84 11.77 -30.03
N LEU A 246 5.74 11.72 -30.79
CA LEU A 246 5.17 10.46 -31.30
C LEU A 246 6.15 9.71 -32.20
N LYS A 247 6.95 10.43 -33.00
CA LYS A 247 8.02 9.83 -33.81
C LYS A 247 9.13 9.22 -32.95
N ALA A 248 9.47 9.85 -31.82
CA ALA A 248 10.51 9.36 -30.91
C ALA A 248 10.04 8.19 -30.03
N THR A 249 8.76 8.16 -29.67
CA THR A 249 8.21 7.17 -28.72
C THR A 249 7.42 6.05 -29.38
N ASP A 250 7.08 6.17 -30.66
CA ASP A 250 6.19 5.25 -31.37
C ASP A 250 4.83 5.11 -30.66
N GLY A 251 4.34 6.20 -30.06
CA GLY A 251 3.11 6.23 -29.27
C GLY A 251 3.14 5.40 -27.98
N CYS A 252 4.31 4.92 -27.54
CA CYS A 252 4.43 4.10 -26.33
C CYS A 252 4.35 4.95 -25.05
N VAL A 253 3.98 4.31 -23.93
CA VAL A 253 4.06 4.93 -22.60
C VAL A 253 5.52 5.09 -22.16
N PHE A 254 5.87 6.27 -21.64
CA PHE A 254 7.16 6.57 -21.05
C PHE A 254 6.96 7.22 -19.67
N THR A 255 7.49 6.58 -18.64
CA THR A 255 7.51 7.06 -17.25
C THR A 255 8.95 7.14 -16.73
N ARG A 256 9.13 7.70 -15.53
CA ARG A 256 10.42 7.69 -14.84
C ARG A 256 10.26 7.63 -13.33
N PHE A 257 11.16 6.91 -12.67
CA PHE A 257 11.37 7.01 -11.24
C PHE A 257 12.65 7.82 -10.98
N PRO A 258 12.54 9.06 -10.44
CA PRO A 258 13.68 9.96 -10.30
C PRO A 258 14.16 10.14 -8.84
N PRO A 259 14.72 9.12 -8.15
CA PRO A 259 15.17 9.28 -6.76
C PRO A 259 16.48 10.08 -6.66
N GLU A 260 16.60 10.86 -5.59
CA GLU A 260 17.88 11.44 -5.17
C GLU A 260 18.80 10.33 -4.61
N PRO A 261 20.05 10.19 -5.07
CA PRO A 261 20.99 9.16 -4.61
C PRO A 261 21.70 9.56 -3.31
N ASN A 262 20.98 10.14 -2.37
CA ASN A 262 21.53 10.62 -1.10
C ASN A 262 21.03 9.84 0.12
N GLY A 263 20.23 8.79 -0.06
CA GLY A 263 19.69 8.03 1.06
C GLY A 263 19.02 6.73 0.65
N TYR A 264 18.83 5.85 1.63
CA TYR A 264 18.10 4.61 1.41
C TYR A 264 16.62 4.88 1.20
N LEU A 265 16.04 4.20 0.21
CA LEU A 265 14.61 4.23 -0.05
C LEU A 265 13.85 3.64 1.14
N HIS A 266 12.78 4.29 1.55
CA HIS A 266 11.80 3.78 2.51
C HIS A 266 10.51 3.24 1.87
N ILE A 267 9.65 2.58 2.64
CA ILE A 267 8.38 1.96 2.18
C ILE A 267 7.49 2.89 1.34
N GLY A 268 7.45 4.20 1.62
CA GLY A 268 6.70 5.15 0.78
C GLY A 268 7.15 5.16 -0.69
N HIS A 269 8.42 4.86 -0.98
CA HIS A 269 8.95 4.77 -2.34
C HIS A 269 8.51 3.50 -3.06
N SER A 270 8.06 2.44 -2.37
CA SER A 270 7.51 1.28 -3.07
C SER A 270 6.29 1.67 -3.90
N LYS A 271 5.43 2.57 -3.39
CA LYS A 271 4.32 3.12 -4.16
C LYS A 271 4.80 3.87 -5.41
N ALA A 272 5.85 4.69 -5.28
CA ALA A 272 6.40 5.42 -6.43
C ALA A 272 7.02 4.49 -7.49
N ILE A 273 7.73 3.45 -7.06
CA ILE A 273 8.30 2.42 -7.93
C ILE A 273 7.17 1.66 -8.64
N THR A 274 6.20 1.11 -7.90
CA THR A 274 5.08 0.35 -8.47
C THR A 274 4.22 1.20 -9.40
N VAL A 275 3.98 2.47 -9.07
CA VAL A 275 3.24 3.39 -9.95
C VAL A 275 4.00 3.63 -11.25
N ASN A 276 5.27 4.01 -11.20
CA ASN A 276 6.00 4.39 -12.42
C ASN A 276 6.38 3.17 -13.27
N PHE A 277 7.03 2.16 -12.69
CA PHE A 277 7.45 0.97 -13.41
C PHE A 277 6.25 0.08 -13.77
N GLY A 278 5.32 -0.12 -12.83
CA GLY A 278 4.15 -0.95 -13.06
C GLY A 278 3.22 -0.37 -14.12
N TYR A 279 3.01 0.96 -14.16
CA TYR A 279 2.20 1.58 -15.21
C TYR A 279 2.84 1.43 -16.59
N ALA A 280 4.16 1.66 -16.71
CA ALA A 280 4.87 1.40 -17.96
C ALA A 280 4.79 -0.07 -18.37
N GLN A 281 5.05 -1.00 -17.45
CA GLN A 281 4.99 -2.44 -17.74
C GLN A 281 3.59 -2.89 -18.19
N TYR A 282 2.54 -2.39 -17.54
CA TYR A 282 1.14 -2.72 -17.85
C TYR A 282 0.75 -2.28 -19.26
N TYR A 283 1.22 -1.12 -19.71
CA TYR A 283 0.96 -0.58 -21.05
C TYR A 283 2.07 -0.86 -22.07
N ASN A 284 2.92 -1.87 -21.83
CA ASN A 284 4.04 -2.24 -22.69
C ASN A 284 5.00 -1.07 -23.04
N GLY A 285 5.08 -0.09 -22.14
CA GLY A 285 5.92 1.09 -22.23
C GLY A 285 7.31 0.91 -21.62
N LYS A 286 7.97 2.04 -21.38
CA LYS A 286 9.34 2.14 -20.87
C LYS A 286 9.38 3.03 -19.64
N CYS A 287 10.09 2.59 -18.60
CA CYS A 287 10.33 3.40 -17.40
C CYS A 287 11.83 3.64 -17.24
N TYR A 288 12.23 4.90 -17.14
CA TYR A 288 13.58 5.29 -16.77
C TYR A 288 13.80 5.14 -15.25
N LEU A 289 14.98 4.69 -14.85
CA LEU A 289 15.52 4.97 -13.52
C LEU A 289 16.47 6.14 -13.67
N ARG A 290 16.02 7.34 -13.29
CA ARG A 290 16.82 8.56 -13.42
C ARG A 290 17.36 8.94 -12.04
N PHE A 291 18.66 8.97 -11.84
CA PHE A 291 19.18 9.52 -10.59
C PHE A 291 19.09 11.03 -10.65
N ASP A 292 18.40 11.63 -9.68
CA ASP A 292 18.39 13.08 -9.54
C ASP A 292 19.65 13.53 -8.81
N ASP A 293 20.72 13.66 -9.57
CA ASP A 293 22.04 14.08 -9.12
C ASP A 293 22.31 15.56 -9.42
N THR A 294 21.30 16.42 -9.25
CA THR A 294 21.48 17.86 -9.48
C THR A 294 22.33 18.55 -8.41
N ASN A 295 22.51 17.93 -7.25
CA ASN A 295 23.23 18.50 -6.12
C ASN A 295 24.60 17.82 -5.91
N PRO A 296 25.73 18.52 -6.10
CA PRO A 296 27.08 17.93 -6.04
C PRO A 296 27.51 17.42 -4.65
N GLU A 297 26.88 17.85 -3.55
CA GLU A 297 27.43 17.66 -2.18
C GLU A 297 26.94 16.40 -1.44
N ALA A 298 26.03 15.60 -1.99
CA ALA A 298 25.20 14.68 -1.19
C ALA A 298 25.27 13.19 -1.57
N GLU A 299 26.21 12.77 -2.39
CA GLU A 299 26.07 11.51 -3.14
C GLU A 299 27.16 10.49 -2.83
N GLU A 300 26.72 9.30 -2.40
CA GLU A 300 27.59 8.15 -2.14
C GLU A 300 27.17 6.99 -3.06
N GLU A 301 28.16 6.32 -3.67
CA GLU A 301 27.95 5.19 -4.59
C GLU A 301 27.06 4.09 -3.99
N VAL A 302 27.13 3.90 -2.67
CA VAL A 302 26.30 2.94 -1.93
C VAL A 302 24.79 3.16 -2.13
N TYR A 303 24.34 4.41 -2.25
CA TYR A 303 22.92 4.73 -2.44
C TYR A 303 22.46 4.41 -3.86
N PHE A 304 23.30 4.68 -4.88
CA PHE A 304 23.01 4.30 -6.26
C PHE A 304 22.79 2.80 -6.39
N GLU A 305 23.73 2.01 -5.86
CA GLU A 305 23.64 0.55 -5.94
C GLU A 305 22.47 0.01 -5.13
N SER A 306 22.20 0.58 -3.94
CA SER A 306 21.03 0.19 -3.14
C SER A 306 19.70 0.49 -3.85
N ILE A 307 19.56 1.65 -4.50
CA ILE A 307 18.35 2.00 -5.24
C ILE A 307 18.14 1.03 -6.41
N LYS A 308 19.19 0.72 -7.18
CA LYS A 308 19.12 -0.25 -8.29
C LYS A 308 18.69 -1.63 -7.78
N ASP A 309 19.35 -2.12 -6.73
CA ASP A 309 19.05 -3.42 -6.13
C ASP A 309 17.61 -3.48 -5.61
N ILE A 310 17.08 -2.42 -4.99
CA ILE A 310 15.69 -2.39 -4.53
C ILE A 310 14.68 -2.38 -5.69
N VAL A 311 14.94 -1.61 -6.75
CA VAL A 311 14.07 -1.62 -7.95
C VAL A 311 14.03 -3.02 -8.55
N GLN A 312 15.20 -3.68 -8.68
CA GLN A 312 15.30 -5.04 -9.17
C GLN A 312 14.61 -6.04 -8.25
N TRP A 313 14.81 -5.95 -6.94
CA TRP A 313 14.20 -6.81 -5.93
C TRP A 313 12.67 -6.71 -5.93
N LEU A 314 12.11 -5.53 -6.17
CA LEU A 314 10.68 -5.33 -6.39
C LEU A 314 10.19 -5.84 -7.76
N GLY A 315 11.03 -6.51 -8.55
CA GLY A 315 10.65 -7.16 -9.80
C GLY A 315 10.67 -6.27 -11.03
N PHE A 316 11.11 -5.01 -10.90
CA PHE A 316 11.12 -4.08 -12.01
C PHE A 316 12.49 -3.97 -12.67
N LYS A 317 12.49 -3.77 -13.98
CA LYS A 317 13.70 -3.54 -14.77
C LYS A 317 13.64 -2.16 -15.43
N PRO A 318 14.61 -1.27 -15.18
CA PRO A 318 14.67 -0.02 -15.91
C PRO A 318 14.95 -0.24 -17.39
N TYR A 319 14.23 0.50 -18.23
CA TYR A 319 14.50 0.56 -19.67
C TYR A 319 15.91 1.12 -19.92
N LYS A 320 16.22 2.22 -19.22
CA LYS A 320 17.53 2.85 -19.22
C LYS A 320 17.76 3.48 -17.84
N ILE A 321 19.03 3.47 -17.40
CA ILE A 321 19.48 4.21 -16.23
C ILE A 321 20.13 5.50 -16.75
N THR A 322 19.65 6.64 -16.26
CA THR A 322 20.12 7.98 -16.64
C THR A 322 20.39 8.80 -15.38
N HIS A 323 21.05 9.93 -15.55
CA HIS A 323 21.35 10.88 -14.48
C HIS A 323 20.93 12.27 -14.94
N SER A 324 20.40 13.10 -14.04
CA SER A 324 20.14 14.51 -14.33
C SER A 324 21.41 15.21 -14.87
N SER A 325 22.58 14.85 -14.35
CA SER A 325 23.88 15.37 -14.78
C SER A 325 24.28 14.99 -16.21
N ASP A 326 23.69 13.94 -16.80
CA ASP A 326 23.88 13.59 -18.21
C ASP A 326 23.36 14.73 -19.14
N TYR A 327 22.51 15.61 -18.62
CA TYR A 327 21.82 16.68 -19.35
C TYR A 327 22.32 18.09 -19.03
N PHE A 328 23.36 18.27 -18.21
CA PHE A 328 23.82 19.61 -17.79
C PHE A 328 24.18 20.54 -18.95
N ASP A 329 24.80 20.02 -20.02
CA ASP A 329 25.10 20.82 -21.21
C ASP A 329 23.81 21.36 -21.85
N GLN A 330 22.82 20.49 -22.08
CA GLN A 330 21.54 20.87 -22.68
C GLN A 330 20.70 21.78 -21.76
N LEU A 331 20.73 21.53 -20.44
CA LEU A 331 20.08 22.39 -19.46
C LEU A 331 20.69 23.79 -19.45
N TYR A 332 22.02 23.91 -19.63
CA TYR A 332 22.69 25.20 -19.72
C TYR A 332 22.32 25.94 -21.02
N GLU A 333 22.27 25.23 -22.15
CA GLU A 333 21.82 25.79 -23.43
C GLU A 333 20.37 26.30 -23.35
N LEU A 334 19.47 25.54 -22.71
CA LEU A 334 18.09 25.96 -22.50
C LEU A 334 17.98 27.16 -21.55
N ALA A 335 18.88 27.29 -20.57
CA ALA A 335 18.97 28.47 -19.73
C ALA A 335 19.40 29.71 -20.52
N GLU A 336 20.42 29.61 -21.39
CA GLU A 336 20.79 30.70 -22.31
C GLU A 336 19.65 31.05 -23.27
N LYS A 337 18.91 30.04 -23.78
CA LYS A 337 17.71 30.27 -24.60
C LYS A 337 16.64 31.03 -23.82
N LEU A 338 16.38 30.67 -22.56
CA LEU A 338 15.41 31.33 -21.71
C LEU A 338 15.77 32.81 -21.46
N ILE A 339 17.05 33.10 -21.22
CA ILE A 339 17.58 34.48 -21.10
C ILE A 339 17.40 35.23 -22.43
N SER A 340 17.75 34.61 -23.55
CA SER A 340 17.67 35.22 -24.89
C SER A 340 16.23 35.62 -25.27
N ARG A 341 15.24 34.95 -24.69
CA ARG A 341 13.81 35.28 -24.83
C ARG A 341 13.31 36.34 -23.84
N GLY A 342 14.18 36.86 -22.98
CA GLY A 342 13.81 37.79 -21.91
C GLY A 342 12.98 37.14 -20.80
N LEU A 343 13.05 35.81 -20.65
CA LEU A 343 12.27 35.01 -19.70
C LEU A 343 13.10 34.50 -18.51
N ALA A 344 14.35 34.96 -18.38
CA ALA A 344 15.18 34.75 -17.20
C ALA A 344 16.15 35.91 -17.02
N TYR A 345 16.63 36.09 -15.78
CA TYR A 345 17.57 37.14 -15.41
C TYR A 345 18.51 36.68 -14.29
N VAL A 346 19.72 37.23 -14.25
CA VAL A 346 20.68 37.00 -13.17
C VAL A 346 20.36 37.96 -12.02
N CYS A 347 20.35 37.43 -10.80
CA CYS A 347 19.95 38.13 -9.59
C CYS A 347 21.06 38.04 -8.54
N PHE A 348 21.43 39.20 -7.98
CA PHE A 348 22.44 39.35 -6.92
C PHE A 348 21.83 39.57 -5.53
N CYS A 349 20.51 39.42 -5.39
CA CYS A 349 19.85 39.51 -4.09
C CYS A 349 20.26 38.36 -3.18
N THR A 350 20.46 38.69 -1.89
CA THR A 350 20.59 37.71 -0.81
C THR A 350 19.31 36.89 -0.61
N ALA A 351 19.39 35.79 0.14
CA ALA A 351 18.23 34.95 0.43
C ALA A 351 17.13 35.72 1.20
N GLU A 352 17.54 36.62 2.09
CA GLU A 352 16.69 37.49 2.88
C GLU A 352 15.94 38.49 1.98
N GLN A 353 16.66 39.19 1.10
CA GLN A 353 16.07 40.10 0.12
C GLN A 353 15.12 39.35 -0.83
N MET A 354 15.46 38.13 -1.26
CA MET A 354 14.56 37.33 -2.09
C MET A 354 13.25 36.95 -1.37
N LYS A 355 13.31 36.67 -0.06
CA LYS A 355 12.10 36.42 0.75
C LYS A 355 11.25 37.69 0.89
N GLU A 356 11.90 38.82 1.16
CA GLU A 356 11.25 40.13 1.26
C GLU A 356 10.53 40.49 -0.05
N HIS A 357 11.21 40.39 -1.20
CA HIS A 357 10.63 40.61 -2.52
C HIS A 357 9.44 39.68 -2.85
N ARG A 358 9.40 38.51 -2.20
CA ARG A 358 8.29 37.55 -2.31
C ARG A 358 7.16 37.80 -1.30
N GLY A 359 7.20 38.90 -0.56
CA GLY A 359 6.18 39.24 0.44
C GLY A 359 6.17 38.28 1.62
N VAL A 360 7.32 37.67 1.94
CA VAL A 360 7.49 36.73 3.05
C VAL A 360 8.15 37.46 4.22
N SER A 361 7.56 37.37 5.42
CA SER A 361 8.13 37.96 6.63
C SER A 361 9.50 37.36 6.98
N ALA A 362 10.32 38.10 7.73
CA ALA A 362 11.68 37.67 8.10
C ALA A 362 11.72 36.32 8.85
N ASP A 363 10.69 36.03 9.65
CA ASP A 363 10.50 34.77 10.39
C ASP A 363 9.81 33.67 9.54
N GLY A 364 9.41 33.97 8.31
CA GLY A 364 8.74 33.06 7.37
C GLY A 364 7.30 32.68 7.74
N SER A 365 6.73 33.28 8.79
CA SER A 365 5.41 32.93 9.32
C SER A 365 4.26 33.54 8.51
N ASN A 366 4.49 34.67 7.83
CA ASN A 366 3.53 35.36 6.99
C ASN A 366 4.01 35.37 5.52
N ARG A 367 3.13 34.98 4.59
CA ARG A 367 3.38 34.97 3.12
C ARG A 367 2.44 35.91 2.34
N GLY A 368 1.79 36.85 3.04
CA GLY A 368 0.80 37.78 2.48
C GLY A 368 1.29 39.22 2.29
N GLY A 369 2.60 39.47 2.39
CA GLY A 369 3.17 40.80 2.16
C GLY A 369 3.14 41.23 0.69
N GLU A 370 3.43 42.52 0.44
CA GLU A 370 3.56 43.06 -0.91
C GLU A 370 4.74 42.39 -1.64
N ARG A 371 4.53 42.03 -2.91
CA ARG A 371 5.54 41.38 -3.76
C ARG A 371 6.11 42.39 -4.73
N THR A 372 7.43 42.49 -4.77
CA THR A 372 8.14 43.49 -5.57
C THR A 372 9.24 42.83 -6.41
N ALA A 373 9.50 43.39 -7.59
CA ALA A 373 10.62 42.96 -8.42
C ALA A 373 11.93 43.57 -7.91
N CYS A 374 13.02 42.80 -7.87
CA CYS A 374 14.34 43.39 -7.67
C CYS A 374 14.80 44.16 -8.91
N GLU A 375 15.71 45.10 -8.74
CA GLU A 375 16.29 45.90 -9.84
C GLU A 375 16.91 45.03 -10.95
N HIS A 376 17.49 43.87 -10.61
CA HIS A 376 18.10 42.97 -11.59
C HIS A 376 17.10 42.39 -12.61
N ARG A 377 15.79 42.39 -12.31
CA ARG A 377 14.74 41.85 -13.19
C ARG A 377 14.61 42.66 -14.48
N SER A 378 15.06 43.91 -14.50
CA SER A 378 15.03 44.79 -15.67
C SER A 378 16.31 44.78 -16.50
N PHE A 379 17.32 43.97 -16.14
CA PHE A 379 18.53 43.82 -16.94
C PHE A 379 18.22 43.40 -18.38
N THR A 380 19.04 43.89 -19.30
CA THR A 380 18.97 43.54 -20.72
C THR A 380 19.37 42.08 -20.95
N VAL A 381 19.03 41.54 -22.13
CA VAL A 381 19.39 40.17 -22.50
C VAL A 381 20.91 39.99 -22.51
N GLU A 382 21.63 40.97 -23.04
CA GLU A 382 23.09 40.98 -23.16
C GLU A 382 23.78 40.98 -21.79
N GLU A 383 23.28 41.79 -20.85
CA GLU A 383 23.78 41.81 -19.46
C GLU A 383 23.56 40.47 -18.77
N ASN A 384 22.35 39.91 -18.87
CA ASN A 384 22.04 38.62 -18.26
C ASN A 384 22.88 37.47 -18.84
N LEU A 385 23.10 37.44 -20.16
CA LEU A 385 23.97 36.43 -20.78
C LEU A 385 25.42 36.58 -20.31
N ARG A 386 25.93 37.81 -20.22
CA ARG A 386 27.27 38.09 -19.70
C ARG A 386 27.40 37.58 -18.27
N GLU A 387 26.47 37.94 -17.38
CA GLU A 387 26.56 37.55 -15.97
C GLU A 387 26.33 36.05 -15.76
N PHE A 388 25.46 35.41 -16.52
CA PHE A 388 25.24 33.96 -16.41
C PHE A 388 26.48 33.16 -16.85
N ARG A 389 27.17 33.61 -17.91
CA ARG A 389 28.46 33.04 -18.33
C ARG A 389 29.55 33.29 -17.27
N ASN A 390 29.56 34.47 -16.65
CA ASN A 390 30.46 34.77 -15.53
C ASN A 390 30.21 33.83 -14.32
N MET A 391 28.95 33.49 -14.04
CA MET A 391 28.62 32.49 -13.01
C MET A 391 29.21 31.12 -13.36
N ARG A 392 29.01 30.63 -14.59
CA ARG A 392 29.59 29.36 -15.07
C ARG A 392 31.12 29.36 -14.97
N ASP A 393 31.76 30.47 -15.34
CA ASP A 393 33.21 30.62 -15.37
C ASP A 393 33.81 30.72 -13.95
N GLY A 394 32.99 30.93 -12.92
CA GLY A 394 33.41 30.95 -11.51
C GLY A 394 33.83 32.33 -11.00
N LYS A 395 33.26 33.40 -11.56
CA LYS A 395 33.56 34.77 -11.13
C LYS A 395 32.79 35.21 -9.86
N TYR A 396 31.92 34.34 -9.35
CA TYR A 396 31.10 34.58 -8.16
C TYR A 396 31.29 33.46 -7.15
N ASN A 397 31.18 33.79 -5.87
CA ASN A 397 31.11 32.82 -4.79
C ASN A 397 29.68 32.27 -4.64
N PRO A 398 29.52 31.12 -3.96
CA PRO A 398 28.19 30.58 -3.65
C PRO A 398 27.32 31.61 -2.93
N GLY A 399 26.09 31.78 -3.42
CA GLY A 399 25.12 32.73 -2.87
C GLY A 399 25.21 34.18 -3.40
N GLU A 400 26.29 34.55 -4.11
CA GLU A 400 26.44 35.91 -4.66
C GLU A 400 25.58 36.13 -5.91
N ALA A 401 25.36 35.10 -6.73
CA ALA A 401 24.61 35.20 -7.97
C ALA A 401 23.73 33.97 -8.20
N THR A 402 22.53 34.21 -8.73
CA THR A 402 21.57 33.15 -9.11
C THR A 402 20.91 33.50 -10.45
N LEU A 403 20.64 32.49 -11.29
CA LEU A 403 19.75 32.68 -12.43
C LEU A 403 18.31 32.47 -11.94
N ARG A 404 17.41 33.40 -12.26
CA ARG A 404 15.99 33.31 -11.92
C ARG A 404 15.13 33.32 -13.18
N MET A 405 14.10 32.49 -13.18
CA MET A 405 13.04 32.53 -14.18
C MET A 405 12.27 33.85 -14.03
N LYS A 406 11.95 34.52 -15.14
CA LYS A 406 11.17 35.76 -15.16
C LYS A 406 9.71 35.42 -15.42
N GLN A 407 9.02 35.03 -14.36
CA GLN A 407 7.64 34.54 -14.37
C GLN A 407 6.68 35.69 -14.05
N ASP A 408 5.73 35.49 -13.14
CA ASP A 408 4.74 36.47 -12.73
C ASP A 408 4.66 36.57 -11.20
N LEU A 409 5.23 37.66 -10.67
CA LEU A 409 5.20 37.96 -9.23
C LEU A 409 3.80 38.30 -8.73
N SER A 410 2.84 38.63 -9.60
CA SER A 410 1.46 38.90 -9.20
C SER A 410 0.64 37.63 -9.00
N ASN A 411 1.02 36.53 -9.66
CA ASN A 411 0.35 35.23 -9.59
C ASN A 411 0.19 34.76 -8.12
N PRO A 412 -0.96 34.20 -7.72
CA PRO A 412 -1.15 33.72 -6.35
C PRO A 412 -0.33 32.46 -6.01
N ASN A 413 0.15 31.71 -7.02
CA ASN A 413 0.97 30.52 -6.84
C ASN A 413 2.46 30.89 -6.58
N PRO A 414 3.04 30.51 -5.43
CA PRO A 414 4.44 30.78 -5.12
C PRO A 414 5.44 30.18 -6.13
N GLN A 415 5.05 29.14 -6.86
CA GLN A 415 5.87 28.53 -7.90
C GLN A 415 6.00 29.41 -9.16
N MET A 416 5.30 30.54 -9.22
CA MET A 416 5.42 31.54 -10.28
C MET A 416 6.19 32.79 -9.82
N TRP A 417 6.74 32.80 -8.61
CA TRP A 417 7.44 33.96 -8.03
C TRP A 417 8.93 33.99 -8.36
N ASP A 418 9.21 34.06 -9.66
CA ASP A 418 10.55 34.10 -10.24
C ASP A 418 11.46 33.05 -9.58
N LEU A 419 11.19 31.77 -9.84
CA LEU A 419 11.92 30.64 -9.29
C LEU A 419 13.41 30.69 -9.66
N VAL A 420 14.25 30.18 -8.76
CA VAL A 420 15.69 30.06 -9.04
C VAL A 420 15.90 28.89 -10.00
N ALA A 421 16.55 29.15 -11.13
CA ALA A 421 16.92 28.16 -12.14
C ALA A 421 18.32 27.59 -11.91
N TYR A 422 19.31 28.42 -11.56
CA TYR A 422 20.70 28.00 -11.29
C TYR A 422 21.28 28.67 -10.05
N ARG A 423 22.18 27.93 -9.37
CA ARG A 423 22.96 28.41 -8.22
C ARG A 423 24.45 28.17 -8.43
N VAL A 424 25.28 29.06 -7.92
CA VAL A 424 26.73 28.82 -7.74
C VAL A 424 26.92 27.96 -6.48
N LEU A 425 27.64 26.84 -6.59
CA LEU A 425 27.97 25.98 -5.44
C LEU A 425 29.47 25.74 -5.26
N ASN A 426 30.30 25.92 -6.30
CA ASN A 426 31.77 25.70 -6.24
C ASN A 426 32.18 24.38 -5.56
N ALA A 427 31.39 23.31 -5.75
CA ALA A 427 31.64 21.96 -5.27
C ALA A 427 31.92 21.02 -6.45
N SER A 428 32.75 19.99 -6.25
CA SER A 428 33.01 18.99 -7.29
C SER A 428 31.82 18.03 -7.39
N HIS A 429 31.40 17.69 -8.61
CA HIS A 429 30.30 16.77 -8.83
C HIS A 429 30.81 15.33 -9.05
N HIS A 430 30.21 14.34 -8.40
CA HIS A 430 30.67 12.94 -8.45
C HIS A 430 30.86 12.38 -9.88
N ARG A 431 29.99 12.73 -10.84
CA ARG A 431 30.11 12.36 -12.27
C ARG A 431 30.83 13.34 -13.19
N THR A 432 30.63 14.65 -13.00
CA THR A 432 31.10 15.67 -13.95
C THR A 432 32.35 16.42 -13.46
N GLY A 433 32.87 16.05 -12.28
CA GLY A 433 34.03 16.66 -11.64
C GLY A 433 33.85 18.16 -11.48
N ASP A 434 34.90 18.91 -11.81
CA ASP A 434 34.93 20.37 -11.70
C ASP A 434 34.52 21.09 -13.00
N LYS A 435 33.89 20.37 -13.95
CA LYS A 435 33.43 20.96 -15.22
C LYS A 435 32.44 22.09 -14.97
N TRP A 436 31.56 21.93 -13.98
CA TRP A 436 30.50 22.86 -13.65
C TRP A 436 30.75 23.50 -12.28
N LYS A 437 30.53 24.82 -12.20
CA LYS A 437 30.54 25.58 -10.93
C LYS A 437 29.13 26.05 -10.53
N ILE A 438 28.22 25.98 -11.51
CA ILE A 438 26.81 26.29 -11.36
C ILE A 438 26.00 25.03 -11.61
N TYR A 439 24.90 24.89 -10.85
CA TYR A 439 24.04 23.73 -10.94
C TYR A 439 22.58 24.16 -11.10
N PRO A 440 21.82 23.49 -11.99
CA PRO A 440 20.40 23.75 -12.13
C PRO A 440 19.66 23.30 -10.87
N THR A 441 18.54 23.94 -10.57
CA THR A 441 17.67 23.53 -9.47
C THR A 441 16.75 22.38 -9.88
N TYR A 442 16.12 21.73 -8.89
CA TYR A 442 15.09 20.71 -9.10
C TYR A 442 13.99 21.16 -10.08
N ASP A 443 13.41 22.35 -9.83
CA ASP A 443 12.31 22.91 -10.63
C ASP A 443 12.73 23.20 -12.09
N PHE A 444 14.00 23.54 -12.34
CA PHE A 444 14.51 23.74 -13.70
C PHE A 444 14.82 22.41 -14.39
N THR A 445 15.32 21.44 -13.64
CA THR A 445 15.83 20.19 -14.19
C THR A 445 14.71 19.21 -14.54
N HIS A 446 13.78 18.96 -13.63
CA HIS A 446 12.86 17.81 -13.76
C HIS A 446 11.96 17.90 -14.99
N CYS A 447 11.39 19.06 -15.28
CA CYS A 447 10.52 19.25 -16.43
C CYS A 447 11.27 19.18 -17.77
N LEU A 448 12.46 19.77 -17.82
CA LEU A 448 13.27 19.80 -19.04
C LEU A 448 13.88 18.43 -19.33
N VAL A 449 14.35 17.70 -18.31
CA VAL A 449 14.84 16.32 -18.52
C VAL A 449 13.69 15.37 -18.86
N ASP A 450 12.51 15.55 -18.25
CA ASP A 450 11.31 14.80 -18.68
C ASP A 450 10.96 15.08 -20.16
N SER A 451 11.15 16.31 -20.63
CA SER A 451 10.99 16.67 -22.05
C SER A 451 12.02 15.97 -22.93
N MET A 452 13.30 16.03 -22.57
CA MET A 452 14.42 15.40 -23.29
C MET A 452 14.28 13.88 -23.37
N GLU A 453 13.82 13.24 -22.29
CA GLU A 453 13.57 11.80 -22.22
C GLU A 453 12.23 11.38 -22.85
N ASN A 454 11.45 12.32 -23.38
CA ASN A 454 10.13 12.10 -23.98
C ASN A 454 9.16 11.38 -23.02
N ILE A 455 9.11 11.82 -21.77
CA ILE A 455 8.19 11.28 -20.77
C ILE A 455 6.75 11.60 -21.17
N SER A 456 5.89 10.59 -21.32
CA SER A 456 4.46 10.81 -21.58
C SER A 456 3.66 10.97 -20.29
N HIS A 457 4.11 10.34 -19.20
CA HIS A 457 3.46 10.36 -17.90
C HIS A 457 4.49 10.68 -16.80
N SER A 458 4.56 11.94 -16.41
CA SER A 458 5.41 12.40 -15.31
C SER A 458 4.64 12.26 -14.00
N LEU A 459 4.78 11.09 -13.35
CA LEU A 459 4.01 10.77 -12.15
C LEU A 459 4.80 11.12 -10.88
N CYS A 460 4.28 12.06 -10.09
CA CYS A 460 4.88 12.49 -8.82
C CYS A 460 3.84 12.55 -7.70
N THR A 461 4.23 12.99 -6.52
CA THR A 461 3.33 13.05 -5.36
C THR A 461 2.66 14.42 -5.23
N LEU A 462 1.50 14.47 -4.58
CA LEU A 462 0.70 15.71 -4.44
C LEU A 462 1.41 16.87 -3.77
N GLU A 463 2.48 16.62 -3.02
CA GLU A 463 3.33 17.66 -2.46
C GLU A 463 3.86 18.63 -3.54
N PHE A 464 3.90 18.20 -4.81
CA PHE A 464 4.35 18.98 -5.97
C PHE A 464 3.22 19.47 -6.87
N TYR A 465 1.96 19.44 -6.44
CA TYR A 465 0.85 19.84 -7.33
C TYR A 465 0.95 21.31 -7.77
N LEU A 466 1.38 22.21 -6.88
CA LEU A 466 1.56 23.63 -7.19
C LEU A 466 2.66 23.86 -8.24
N SER A 467 3.68 23.00 -8.29
CA SER A 467 4.77 23.15 -9.24
C SER A 467 4.40 22.71 -10.66
N ARG A 468 3.22 22.09 -10.86
CA ARG A 468 2.72 21.76 -12.20
C ARG A 468 2.63 22.99 -13.10
N GLU A 469 2.16 24.12 -12.56
CA GLU A 469 2.06 25.37 -13.32
C GLU A 469 3.43 25.85 -13.79
N SER A 470 4.43 25.86 -12.90
CA SER A 470 5.81 26.22 -13.25
C SER A 470 6.49 25.20 -14.17
N TYR A 471 6.16 23.91 -14.01
CA TYR A 471 6.64 22.81 -14.85
C TYR A 471 6.20 23.02 -16.30
N GLU A 472 4.90 23.26 -16.51
CA GLU A 472 4.32 23.50 -17.82
C GLU A 472 4.82 24.81 -18.43
N TRP A 473 4.88 25.88 -17.61
CA TRP A 473 5.42 27.18 -18.04
C TRP A 473 6.84 27.07 -18.58
N LEU A 474 7.72 26.31 -17.92
CA LEU A 474 9.13 26.25 -18.33
C LEU A 474 9.29 25.56 -19.69
N CYS A 475 8.60 24.44 -19.91
CA CYS A 475 8.61 23.75 -21.21
C CYS A 475 8.11 24.66 -22.34
N ASP A 476 7.02 25.39 -22.09
CA ASP A 476 6.45 26.35 -23.03
C ASP A 476 7.38 27.55 -23.27
N ALA A 477 8.07 28.02 -22.23
CA ALA A 477 9.00 29.15 -22.28
C ALA A 477 10.25 28.85 -23.10
N VAL A 478 10.67 27.58 -23.22
CA VAL A 478 11.81 27.18 -24.06
C VAL A 478 11.41 26.40 -25.30
N GLU A 479 10.10 26.33 -25.64
CA GLU A 479 9.58 25.71 -26.87
C GLU A 479 9.98 24.24 -27.05
N VAL A 480 9.91 23.47 -25.98
CA VAL A 480 10.15 22.02 -25.99
C VAL A 480 8.85 21.26 -25.79
N TYR A 481 8.88 19.94 -26.02
CA TYR A 481 7.75 19.07 -25.69
C TYR A 481 7.39 19.23 -24.21
N ARG A 482 6.09 19.30 -23.89
CA ARG A 482 5.58 19.49 -22.53
C ARG A 482 5.01 18.16 -21.99
N PRO A 483 5.77 17.41 -21.18
CA PRO A 483 5.27 16.20 -20.54
C PRO A 483 4.07 16.50 -19.63
N ALA A 484 3.20 15.52 -19.45
CA ALA A 484 2.06 15.66 -18.56
C ALA A 484 2.42 15.24 -17.12
N GLN A 485 2.62 16.22 -16.24
CA GLN A 485 2.76 15.97 -14.81
C GLN A 485 1.40 15.64 -14.18
N ARG A 486 1.31 14.54 -13.44
CA ARG A 486 0.10 14.11 -12.73
C ARG A 486 0.47 13.62 -11.34
N GLU A 487 -0.20 14.13 -10.31
CA GLU A 487 0.16 13.82 -8.92
C GLU A 487 -0.77 12.83 -8.25
N TYR A 488 -0.18 11.88 -7.51
CA TYR A 488 -0.91 10.93 -6.69
C TYR A 488 -0.60 11.10 -5.20
N GLY A 489 -1.49 10.60 -4.35
CA GLY A 489 -1.34 10.64 -2.90
C GLY A 489 -0.19 9.76 -2.41
N ARG A 490 0.71 10.35 -1.62
CA ARG A 490 1.81 9.66 -0.97
C ARG A 490 1.32 8.55 -0.03
N LEU A 491 2.09 7.47 0.05
CA LEU A 491 1.96 6.45 1.10
C LEU A 491 2.78 6.87 2.32
N ASN A 492 2.11 7.05 3.45
CA ASN A 492 2.72 7.28 4.75
C ASN A 492 2.39 6.12 5.69
N ILE A 493 3.39 5.65 6.42
CA ILE A 493 3.20 4.66 7.49
C ILE A 493 3.29 5.35 8.85
N THR A 494 2.25 5.19 9.68
CA THR A 494 2.23 5.65 11.08
C THR A 494 2.79 4.55 12.01
N GLY A 495 3.24 4.92 13.20
CA GLY A 495 3.96 4.04 14.13
C GLY A 495 5.46 3.92 13.85
N THR A 496 6.00 4.71 12.92
CA THR A 496 7.41 4.69 12.55
C THR A 496 7.90 6.08 12.11
N VAL A 497 9.19 6.19 11.77
CA VAL A 497 9.78 7.39 11.17
C VAL A 497 10.41 7.05 9.82
N LEU A 498 10.12 7.88 8.81
CA LEU A 498 10.65 7.71 7.45
C LEU A 498 11.67 8.78 7.06
N SER A 499 11.88 9.81 7.89
CA SER A 499 12.79 10.90 7.51
C SER A 499 14.25 10.48 7.67
N LYS A 500 15.07 10.76 6.64
CA LYS A 500 16.52 10.48 6.62
C LYS A 500 17.21 11.00 7.88
N ARG A 501 16.95 12.27 8.25
CA ARG A 501 17.52 12.89 9.45
C ARG A 501 17.19 12.13 10.74
N LYS A 502 15.95 11.65 10.90
CA LYS A 502 15.52 10.91 12.10
C LYS A 502 16.12 9.50 12.11
N ILE A 503 16.16 8.81 10.98
CA ILE A 503 16.77 7.47 10.90
C ILE A 503 18.27 7.55 11.15
N LEU A 504 18.97 8.51 10.55
CA LEU A 504 20.40 8.73 10.79
C LEU A 504 20.69 8.97 12.28
N LYS A 505 19.82 9.71 12.99
CA LYS A 505 19.94 9.88 14.44
C LYS A 505 19.85 8.55 15.19
N LEU A 506 18.88 7.69 14.84
CA LEU A 506 18.74 6.36 15.47
C LEU A 506 19.95 5.46 15.22
N VAL A 507 20.53 5.53 14.01
CA VAL A 507 21.73 4.77 13.64
C VAL A 507 22.95 5.27 14.41
N ASN A 508 23.19 6.59 14.41
CA ASN A 508 24.35 7.20 15.08
C ASN A 508 24.34 7.02 16.59
N GLU A 509 23.15 6.99 17.20
CA GLU A 509 23.00 6.75 18.64
C GLU A 509 22.95 5.25 19.01
N GLY A 510 23.10 4.35 18.04
CA GLY A 510 23.15 2.90 18.27
C GLY A 510 21.83 2.27 18.71
N ILE A 511 20.70 2.98 18.56
CA ILE A 511 19.35 2.46 18.87
C ILE A 511 18.98 1.34 17.89
N VAL A 512 19.41 1.46 16.64
CA VAL A 512 19.27 0.47 15.57
C VAL A 512 20.64 0.08 15.03
N ARG A 513 20.75 -1.14 14.49
CA ARG A 513 22.02 -1.74 14.02
C ARG A 513 22.61 -1.05 12.78
N GLY A 514 21.78 -0.34 12.03
CA GLY A 514 22.14 0.30 10.77
C GLY A 514 20.89 0.68 9.97
N TRP A 515 21.11 1.14 8.74
CA TRP A 515 20.02 1.53 7.83
C TRP A 515 19.12 0.38 7.38
N ASP A 516 19.63 -0.85 7.47
CA ASP A 516 18.91 -2.07 7.14
C ASP A 516 18.43 -2.84 8.37
N ASP A 517 18.41 -2.22 9.56
CA ASP A 517 17.85 -2.85 10.75
C ASP A 517 16.38 -3.26 10.50
N PRO A 518 15.99 -4.52 10.80
CA PRO A 518 14.63 -5.03 10.55
C PRO A 518 13.49 -4.24 11.21
N ARG A 519 13.77 -3.39 12.20
CA ARG A 519 12.78 -2.53 12.86
C ARG A 519 12.51 -1.22 12.09
N LEU A 520 13.34 -0.88 11.11
CA LEU A 520 13.16 0.28 10.25
C LEU A 520 12.26 -0.04 9.05
N TYR A 521 11.58 0.99 8.55
CA TYR A 521 10.76 0.94 7.33
C TYR A 521 11.52 1.45 6.09
N THR A 522 12.85 1.37 6.11
CA THR A 522 13.67 1.39 4.90
C THR A 522 13.38 0.13 4.09
N LEU A 523 13.41 0.19 2.76
CA LEU A 523 13.17 -0.99 1.91
C LEU A 523 14.25 -2.05 2.11
N VAL A 524 15.51 -1.63 2.37
CA VAL A 524 16.59 -2.54 2.76
C VAL A 524 16.33 -3.20 4.12
N GLY A 525 15.79 -2.47 5.11
CA GLY A 525 15.41 -3.04 6.40
C GLY A 525 14.23 -3.99 6.32
N ILE A 526 13.21 -3.64 5.54
CA ILE A 526 12.04 -4.50 5.26
C ILE A 526 12.46 -5.78 4.53
N ARG A 527 13.38 -5.68 3.56
CA ARG A 527 13.96 -6.84 2.88
C ARG A 527 14.71 -7.73 3.86
N ARG A 528 15.62 -7.18 4.67
CA ARG A 528 16.38 -7.93 5.70
C ARG A 528 15.49 -8.54 6.79
N ARG A 529 14.39 -7.87 7.13
CA ARG A 529 13.33 -8.40 8.02
C ARG A 529 12.71 -9.69 7.46
N GLY A 530 12.80 -9.91 6.15
CA GLY A 530 12.26 -11.07 5.46
C GLY A 530 10.87 -10.85 4.87
N VAL A 531 10.44 -9.61 4.67
CA VAL A 531 9.17 -9.35 3.98
C VAL A 531 9.35 -9.64 2.48
N PRO A 532 8.48 -10.47 1.84
CA PRO A 532 8.58 -10.73 0.41
C PRO A 532 8.29 -9.48 -0.43
N PRO A 533 8.97 -9.28 -1.58
CA PRO A 533 8.69 -8.15 -2.46
C PRO A 533 7.25 -8.16 -2.98
N GLY A 534 6.71 -9.33 -3.36
CA GLY A 534 5.31 -9.49 -3.77
C GLY A 534 4.30 -9.07 -2.69
N ALA A 535 4.63 -9.21 -1.40
CA ALA A 535 3.77 -8.74 -0.31
C ALA A 535 3.65 -7.20 -0.29
N ILE A 536 4.75 -6.50 -0.61
CA ILE A 536 4.77 -5.03 -0.70
C ILE A 536 3.97 -4.57 -1.92
N LEU A 537 4.17 -5.21 -3.07
CA LEU A 537 3.47 -4.89 -4.32
C LEU A 537 1.96 -5.14 -4.20
N SER A 538 1.58 -6.29 -3.65
CA SER A 538 0.18 -6.63 -3.35
C SER A 538 -0.45 -5.62 -2.38
N PHE A 539 0.29 -5.22 -1.33
CA PHE A 539 -0.17 -4.19 -0.41
C PHE A 539 -0.39 -2.84 -1.09
N VAL A 540 0.53 -2.37 -1.94
CA VAL A 540 0.38 -1.13 -2.71
C VAL A 540 -0.81 -1.23 -3.67
N SER A 541 -0.97 -2.36 -4.36
CA SER A 541 -2.09 -2.60 -5.28
C SER A 541 -3.44 -2.58 -4.57
N GLN A 542 -3.55 -3.22 -3.39
CA GLN A 542 -4.78 -3.25 -2.60
C GLN A 542 -5.18 -1.88 -2.05
N LEU A 543 -4.21 -1.02 -1.74
CA LEU A 543 -4.49 0.36 -1.34
C LEU A 543 -5.01 1.22 -2.50
N GLY A 544 -4.62 0.86 -3.73
CA GLY A 544 -4.92 1.62 -4.93
C GLY A 544 -4.16 2.96 -5.01
N VAL A 545 -4.40 3.66 -6.12
CA VAL A 545 -3.80 4.97 -6.39
C VAL A 545 -4.91 5.99 -6.54
N THR A 546 -4.89 6.99 -5.65
CA THR A 546 -5.83 8.11 -5.63
C THR A 546 -5.06 9.40 -5.38
N THR A 547 -5.73 10.55 -5.54
CA THR A 547 -5.23 11.87 -5.17
C THR A 547 -5.39 12.17 -3.67
N SER A 548 -5.64 11.16 -2.83
CA SER A 548 -5.70 11.35 -1.37
C SER A 548 -4.47 10.74 -0.71
N THR A 549 -3.87 11.45 0.24
CA THR A 549 -2.77 10.90 1.04
C THR A 549 -3.26 9.66 1.79
N THR A 550 -2.46 8.60 1.73
CA THR A 550 -2.81 7.31 2.33
C THR A 550 -1.97 7.11 3.58
N ASN A 551 -2.57 7.34 4.76
CA ASN A 551 -1.92 7.10 6.04
C ASN A 551 -2.31 5.71 6.55
N ILE A 552 -1.34 4.81 6.67
CA ILE A 552 -1.56 3.42 7.08
C ILE A 552 -0.77 3.09 8.33
N GLN A 553 -1.40 2.46 9.31
CA GLN A 553 -0.72 1.97 10.50
C GLN A 553 0.26 0.84 10.16
N ALA A 554 1.43 0.85 10.81
CA ALA A 554 2.42 -0.23 10.75
C ALA A 554 1.80 -1.63 10.92
N ALA A 555 0.88 -1.78 11.89
CA ALA A 555 0.16 -3.03 12.13
C ALA A 555 -0.66 -3.51 10.92
N ARG A 556 -1.25 -2.60 10.15
CA ARG A 556 -2.01 -2.96 8.94
C ARG A 556 -1.09 -3.47 7.81
N PHE A 557 0.11 -2.89 7.68
CA PHE A 557 1.12 -3.42 6.77
C PHE A 557 1.58 -4.82 7.21
N GLU A 558 1.88 -5.02 8.49
CA GLU A 558 2.26 -6.33 9.03
C GLU A 558 1.16 -7.38 8.87
N ASN A 559 -0.11 -6.98 9.00
CA ASN A 559 -1.25 -7.83 8.75
C ASN A 559 -1.33 -8.27 7.27
N ALA A 560 -1.00 -7.39 6.33
CA ALA A 560 -0.92 -7.74 4.90
C ALA A 560 0.24 -8.73 4.64
N VAL A 561 1.42 -8.47 5.22
CA VAL A 561 2.58 -9.38 5.15
C VAL A 561 2.24 -10.76 5.72
N ARG A 562 1.53 -10.81 6.85
CA ARG A 562 1.16 -12.07 7.49
C ARG A 562 0.25 -12.92 6.60
N LYS A 563 -0.80 -12.31 6.04
CA LYS A 563 -1.71 -12.99 5.12
C LYS A 563 -0.96 -13.51 3.89
N TYR A 564 -0.03 -12.70 3.37
CA TYR A 564 0.79 -13.10 2.24
C TYR A 564 1.66 -14.34 2.53
N LEU A 565 2.31 -14.37 3.70
CA LEU A 565 3.16 -15.48 4.10
C LEU A 565 2.36 -16.75 4.43
N GLU A 566 1.18 -16.62 5.03
CA GLU A 566 0.34 -17.74 5.49
C GLU A 566 0.10 -18.79 4.39
N ASP A 567 -0.08 -18.35 3.15
CA ASP A 567 -0.35 -19.22 2.00
C ASP A 567 0.92 -19.62 1.23
N ARG A 568 2.05 -18.92 1.42
CA ARG A 568 3.22 -19.01 0.54
C ARG A 568 4.51 -19.59 1.14
N VAL A 569 4.54 -19.84 2.46
CA VAL A 569 5.73 -20.43 3.08
C VAL A 569 5.50 -21.85 3.59
N PRO A 570 6.56 -22.69 3.61
CA PRO A 570 6.54 -23.97 4.31
C PRO A 570 6.46 -23.75 5.83
N ARG A 571 6.04 -24.78 6.56
CA ARG A 571 5.88 -24.79 8.01
C ARG A 571 6.95 -25.69 8.61
N LEU A 572 7.63 -25.19 9.63
CA LEU A 572 8.62 -25.93 10.38
C LEU A 572 8.37 -25.88 11.89
N MET A 573 8.90 -26.85 12.62
CA MET A 573 8.99 -26.87 14.07
C MET A 573 10.31 -26.20 14.51
N LEU A 574 10.20 -24.97 15.04
CA LEU A 574 11.27 -24.23 15.71
C LEU A 574 10.91 -24.10 17.19
N ILE A 575 11.90 -24.34 18.06
CA ILE A 575 11.82 -24.17 19.51
C ILE A 575 12.73 -23.01 19.92
N PRO A 576 12.18 -21.80 20.13
CA PRO A 576 12.95 -20.63 20.53
C PRO A 576 13.69 -20.77 21.86
N ASP A 577 13.05 -21.29 22.92
CA ASP A 577 13.68 -21.54 24.23
C ASP A 577 13.49 -23.01 24.62
N PRO A 578 14.42 -23.91 24.25
CA PRO A 578 14.23 -25.33 24.42
C PRO A 578 14.37 -25.80 25.88
N VAL A 579 13.52 -26.76 26.23
CA VAL A 579 13.63 -27.61 27.44
C VAL A 579 13.61 -29.06 27.01
N LEU A 580 14.53 -29.86 27.57
CA LEU A 580 14.61 -31.29 27.28
C LEU A 580 13.44 -32.03 27.93
N VAL A 581 12.80 -32.90 27.17
CA VAL A 581 11.78 -33.85 27.61
C VAL A 581 12.31 -35.26 27.38
N ILE A 582 12.22 -36.11 28.40
CA ILE A 582 12.61 -37.51 28.37
C ILE A 582 11.34 -38.36 28.51
N LEU A 583 11.15 -39.29 27.58
CA LEU A 583 10.03 -40.23 27.55
C LEU A 583 10.44 -41.53 28.24
N ASP A 584 10.11 -41.66 29.52
CA ASP A 584 10.68 -42.66 30.43
C ASP A 584 10.37 -44.12 30.05
N ASN A 585 9.25 -44.35 29.37
CA ASN A 585 8.79 -45.69 28.97
C ASN A 585 9.22 -46.10 27.55
N LEU A 586 9.94 -45.25 26.82
CA LEU A 586 10.55 -45.61 25.55
C LEU A 586 12.01 -46.00 25.76
N PRO A 587 12.52 -47.02 25.04
CA PRO A 587 13.90 -47.44 25.18
C PRO A 587 14.87 -46.34 24.69
N GLU A 588 16.11 -46.33 25.19
CA GLU A 588 17.11 -45.30 24.87
C GLU A 588 17.48 -45.25 23.39
N ASP A 589 17.36 -46.36 22.68
CA ASP A 589 17.60 -46.50 21.24
C ASP A 589 16.32 -46.38 20.40
N HIS A 590 15.20 -45.95 21.00
CA HIS A 590 13.95 -45.73 20.26
C HIS A 590 14.15 -44.69 19.14
N TYR A 591 13.78 -45.07 17.92
CA TYR A 591 13.89 -44.23 16.75
C TYR A 591 12.76 -44.54 15.76
N GLU A 592 12.00 -43.51 15.41
CA GLU A 592 10.96 -43.55 14.38
C GLU A 592 11.12 -42.37 13.42
N GLU A 593 10.81 -42.60 12.14
CA GLU A 593 10.76 -41.53 11.15
C GLU A 593 9.30 -41.14 10.89
N LEU A 594 8.97 -39.88 11.13
CA LEU A 594 7.64 -39.33 10.90
C LEU A 594 7.64 -38.46 9.65
N SER A 595 6.72 -38.75 8.72
CA SER A 595 6.49 -37.87 7.56
C SER A 595 5.62 -36.68 7.96
N VAL A 596 6.13 -35.47 7.70
CA VAL A 596 5.47 -34.21 8.02
C VAL A 596 5.32 -33.40 6.73
N PRO A 597 4.10 -33.01 6.34
CA PRO A 597 3.92 -32.13 5.19
C PRO A 597 4.48 -30.74 5.50
N PHE A 598 5.27 -30.18 4.58
CA PHE A 598 5.74 -28.80 4.69
C PHE A 598 4.57 -27.82 4.78
N LYS A 599 3.46 -28.11 4.09
CA LYS A 599 2.25 -27.29 4.21
C LYS A 599 0.98 -28.15 4.15
N PRO A 600 0.17 -28.19 5.23
CA PRO A 600 -1.10 -28.91 5.22
C PRO A 600 -2.04 -28.39 4.12
N GLY A 601 -2.62 -29.32 3.34
CA GLY A 601 -3.56 -28.99 2.26
C GLY A 601 -2.91 -28.49 0.97
N ALA A 602 -1.57 -28.49 0.87
CA ALA A 602 -0.84 -28.08 -0.32
C ALA A 602 0.23 -29.13 -0.71
N PRO A 603 -0.19 -30.23 -1.38
CA PRO A 603 0.70 -31.33 -1.76
C PRO A 603 1.91 -30.93 -2.60
N GLU A 604 1.83 -29.80 -3.32
CA GLU A 604 2.91 -29.24 -4.13
C GLU A 604 4.13 -28.81 -3.32
N TYR A 605 3.98 -28.59 -2.00
CA TYR A 605 5.12 -28.36 -1.11
C TYR A 605 5.84 -29.66 -0.75
N GLY A 606 5.22 -30.82 -0.94
CA GLY A 606 5.74 -32.11 -0.52
C GLY A 606 5.76 -32.29 1.01
N GLU A 607 6.49 -33.31 1.43
CA GLU A 607 6.66 -33.70 2.84
C GLU A 607 8.16 -33.86 3.14
N HIS A 608 8.52 -33.71 4.41
CA HIS A 608 9.85 -33.99 4.93
C HIS A 608 9.80 -34.97 6.09
N VAL A 609 10.92 -35.62 6.36
CA VAL A 609 11.04 -36.61 7.43
C VAL A 609 11.60 -35.96 8.70
N VAL A 610 10.98 -36.28 9.84
CA VAL A 610 11.39 -35.82 11.17
C VAL A 610 11.65 -37.03 12.07
N PRO A 611 12.81 -37.13 12.74
CA PRO A 611 13.05 -38.21 13.69
C PRO A 611 12.20 -38.01 14.94
N PHE A 612 11.74 -39.11 15.53
CA PHE A 612 11.11 -39.19 16.85
C PHE A 612 11.90 -40.20 17.69
N THR A 613 12.30 -39.79 18.88
CA THR A 613 13.11 -40.58 19.81
C THR A 613 12.56 -40.45 21.23
N ASN A 614 13.17 -41.13 22.21
CA ASN A 614 12.80 -40.98 23.60
C ASN A 614 13.21 -39.61 24.22
N LYS A 615 13.98 -38.78 23.50
CA LYS A 615 14.43 -37.46 23.94
C LYS A 615 14.04 -36.40 22.93
N LEU A 616 13.37 -35.35 23.39
CA LEU A 616 12.93 -34.25 22.52
C LEU A 616 12.94 -32.92 23.24
N TYR A 617 13.00 -31.83 22.47
CA TYR A 617 12.88 -30.48 22.98
C TYR A 617 11.47 -29.94 22.72
N VAL A 618 10.93 -29.26 23.73
CA VAL A 618 9.72 -28.43 23.63
C VAL A 618 10.05 -27.00 24.03
N ASP A 619 9.18 -26.06 23.67
CA ASP A 619 9.36 -24.67 24.10
C ASP A 619 9.09 -24.53 25.61
N ARG A 620 9.93 -23.79 26.31
CA ARG A 620 9.79 -23.54 27.75
C ARG A 620 8.43 -22.97 28.12
N SER A 621 7.83 -22.15 27.25
CA SER A 621 6.49 -21.59 27.49
C SER A 621 5.36 -22.61 27.40
N ASP A 622 5.63 -23.81 26.88
CA ASP A 622 4.70 -24.94 26.84
C ASP A 622 4.81 -25.87 28.06
N PHE A 623 5.64 -25.54 29.05
CA PHE A 623 5.65 -26.16 30.37
C PHE A 623 5.31 -25.18 31.51
N ARG A 624 4.55 -25.67 32.51
CA ARG A 624 4.36 -25.01 33.81
C ARG A 624 4.46 -26.01 34.95
N GLU A 625 4.99 -25.56 36.08
CA GLU A 625 5.12 -26.38 37.29
C GLU A 625 3.76 -26.70 37.94
N GLU A 626 2.79 -25.80 37.77
CA GLU A 626 1.44 -25.96 38.29
C GLU A 626 0.42 -25.98 37.15
N ALA A 627 -0.50 -26.95 37.22
CA ALA A 627 -1.60 -27.04 36.28
C ALA A 627 -2.66 -25.97 36.61
N SER A 628 -3.17 -25.29 35.58
CA SER A 628 -4.28 -24.34 35.70
C SER A 628 -5.37 -24.67 34.67
N LYS A 629 -6.64 -24.34 34.99
CA LYS A 629 -7.79 -24.69 34.13
C LYS A 629 -7.72 -24.04 32.74
N ASP A 630 -7.06 -22.89 32.63
CA ASP A 630 -6.84 -22.07 31.43
C ASP A 630 -5.56 -22.44 30.66
N TYR A 631 -4.75 -23.38 31.17
CA TYR A 631 -3.52 -23.81 30.53
C TYR A 631 -3.65 -25.22 29.95
N PHE A 632 -3.45 -25.34 28.63
CA PHE A 632 -3.71 -26.57 27.89
C PHE A 632 -2.46 -27.36 27.49
N ARG A 633 -1.26 -26.92 27.89
CA ARG A 633 0.03 -27.57 27.53
C ARG A 633 0.59 -28.43 28.68
N LEU A 634 1.90 -28.62 28.78
CA LEU A 634 2.52 -29.52 29.75
C LEU A 634 2.46 -28.94 31.17
N ALA A 635 1.90 -29.71 32.08
CA ALA A 635 2.00 -29.52 33.52
C ALA A 635 1.93 -30.89 34.18
N PRO A 636 2.43 -31.08 35.42
CA PRO A 636 2.36 -32.35 36.12
C PRO A 636 0.96 -32.97 36.07
N GLY A 637 0.86 -34.22 35.60
CA GLY A 637 -0.41 -34.96 35.45
C GLY A 637 -1.29 -34.57 34.26
N GLN A 638 -0.90 -33.58 33.44
CA GLN A 638 -1.64 -33.17 32.25
C GLN A 638 -0.99 -33.74 30.97
N SER A 639 -1.81 -34.40 30.13
CA SER A 639 -1.36 -34.91 28.83
C SER A 639 -1.47 -33.84 27.74
N VAL A 640 -0.49 -33.81 26.83
CA VAL A 640 -0.49 -32.96 25.62
C VAL A 640 -0.19 -33.82 24.38
N GLY A 641 -0.75 -33.43 23.24
CA GLY A 641 -0.37 -34.03 21.97
C GLY A 641 0.91 -33.42 21.43
N LEU A 642 1.74 -34.22 20.78
CA LEU A 642 2.85 -33.75 19.96
C LEU A 642 2.40 -33.71 18.50
N LEU A 643 2.71 -32.64 17.77
CA LEU A 643 2.30 -32.51 16.37
C LEU A 643 2.82 -33.70 15.54
N LYS A 644 1.92 -34.36 14.81
CA LYS A 644 2.20 -35.52 13.93
C LYS A 644 2.69 -36.80 14.63
N VAL A 645 2.70 -36.84 15.95
CA VAL A 645 2.97 -38.06 16.73
C VAL A 645 1.64 -38.76 17.07
N PRO A 646 1.55 -40.11 17.01
CA PRO A 646 0.29 -40.83 17.23
C PRO A 646 -0.26 -40.75 18.66
N HIS A 647 0.61 -40.73 19.66
CA HIS A 647 0.24 -40.74 21.09
C HIS A 647 0.60 -39.44 21.80
N ASN A 648 -0.07 -39.19 22.92
CA ASN A 648 0.21 -38.05 23.79
C ASN A 648 1.43 -38.31 24.69
N ILE A 649 1.94 -37.24 25.29
CA ILE A 649 2.87 -37.32 26.42
C ILE A 649 2.24 -36.73 27.68
N ARG A 650 2.50 -37.33 28.84
CA ARG A 650 2.03 -36.85 30.15
C ARG A 650 3.19 -36.65 31.11
N VAL A 651 3.34 -35.44 31.65
CA VAL A 651 4.41 -35.11 32.59
C VAL A 651 4.30 -35.95 33.86
N THR A 652 5.39 -36.62 34.22
CA THR A 652 5.56 -37.40 35.46
C THR A 652 6.34 -36.62 36.51
N SER A 653 7.45 -35.99 36.12
CA SER A 653 8.27 -35.15 37.01
C SER A 653 9.13 -34.17 36.21
N PHE A 654 9.90 -33.32 36.88
CA PHE A 654 10.84 -32.40 36.24
C PHE A 654 12.02 -32.11 37.18
N LYS A 655 13.15 -31.66 36.62
CA LYS A 655 14.34 -31.22 37.36
C LYS A 655 14.60 -29.74 37.15
N LYS A 656 15.22 -29.13 38.15
CA LYS A 656 15.66 -27.73 38.15
C LYS A 656 17.16 -27.65 38.37
N ASP A 657 17.77 -26.60 37.84
CA ASP A 657 19.12 -26.20 38.21
C ASP A 657 19.16 -25.41 39.54
N ALA A 658 20.36 -24.97 39.93
CA ALA A 658 20.60 -24.21 41.15
C ALA A 658 19.86 -22.86 41.19
N ASP A 659 19.54 -22.29 40.03
CA ASP A 659 18.83 -21.02 39.89
C ASP A 659 17.29 -21.23 39.83
N GLY A 660 16.82 -22.47 39.98
CA GLY A 660 15.41 -22.83 39.96
C GLY A 660 14.82 -22.94 38.54
N LYS A 661 15.64 -22.87 37.49
CA LYS A 661 15.18 -23.00 36.10
C LYS A 661 15.03 -24.48 35.75
N VAL A 662 13.90 -24.82 35.13
CA VAL A 662 13.60 -26.20 34.70
C VAL A 662 14.54 -26.61 33.56
N THR A 663 15.31 -27.67 33.76
CA THR A 663 16.30 -28.17 32.79
C THR A 663 15.82 -29.42 32.06
N GLU A 664 15.07 -30.28 32.75
CA GLU A 664 14.60 -31.56 32.23
C GLU A 664 13.17 -31.83 32.68
N ILE A 665 12.35 -32.33 31.76
CA ILE A 665 10.97 -32.77 32.01
C ILE A 665 10.91 -34.28 31.74
N HIS A 666 10.45 -35.04 32.71
CA HIS A 666 10.17 -36.47 32.53
C HIS A 666 8.69 -36.64 32.20
N ALA A 667 8.41 -37.46 31.20
CA ALA A 667 7.05 -37.72 30.75
C ALA A 667 6.87 -39.19 30.34
N HIS A 668 5.63 -39.64 30.42
CA HIS A 668 5.19 -40.94 29.94
C HIS A 668 4.53 -40.79 28.57
N TYR A 669 4.98 -41.57 27.59
CA TYR A 669 4.38 -41.67 26.26
C TYR A 669 3.17 -42.60 26.33
N GLU A 670 1.97 -42.08 26.11
CA GLU A 670 0.69 -42.78 26.36
C GLU A 670 0.37 -43.81 25.24
N ASN A 671 1.27 -44.75 24.98
CA ASN A 671 1.12 -45.84 23.99
C ASN A 671 0.60 -47.16 24.57
N ASP A 672 0.70 -47.31 25.88
CA ASP A 672 0.30 -48.48 26.68
C ASP A 672 -1.00 -48.24 27.47
N ILE A 673 -1.49 -47.00 27.51
CA ILE A 673 -2.71 -46.59 28.21
C ILE A 673 -3.72 -45.94 27.27
N PRO A 674 -5.04 -46.23 27.41
CA PRO A 674 -6.06 -45.47 26.71
C PRO A 674 -6.02 -44.01 27.14
N PHE A 675 -5.82 -43.10 26.18
CA PHE A 675 -5.78 -41.67 26.44
C PHE A 675 -6.96 -40.95 25.78
N LYS A 676 -7.36 -39.82 26.38
CA LYS A 676 -8.36 -38.92 25.77
C LYS A 676 -7.67 -38.00 24.78
N LYS A 677 -8.38 -37.59 23.73
CA LYS A 677 -7.91 -36.57 22.78
C LYS A 677 -7.36 -35.36 23.56
N PRO A 678 -6.10 -34.95 23.31
CA PRO A 678 -5.48 -33.87 24.07
C PRO A 678 -6.18 -32.54 23.78
N LYS A 679 -6.09 -31.60 24.72
CA LYS A 679 -6.69 -30.25 24.56
C LYS A 679 -5.99 -29.43 23.48
N THR A 680 -4.70 -29.70 23.23
CA THR A 680 -3.90 -29.03 22.21
C THR A 680 -2.76 -29.94 21.76
N PHE A 681 -2.15 -29.57 20.63
CA PHE A 681 -0.90 -30.15 20.14
C PHE A 681 0.19 -29.08 20.17
N ILE A 682 1.41 -29.47 20.56
CA ILE A 682 2.58 -28.58 20.61
C ILE A 682 3.66 -29.04 19.60
N GLN A 683 4.48 -28.10 19.15
CA GLN A 683 5.66 -28.39 18.34
C GLN A 683 6.78 -28.97 19.21
N TRP A 684 7.66 -29.73 18.60
CA TRP A 684 8.76 -30.43 19.26
C TRP A 684 9.90 -30.67 18.26
N VAL A 685 11.10 -30.94 18.75
CA VAL A 685 12.26 -31.33 17.93
C VAL A 685 13.01 -32.44 18.64
N ALA A 686 13.16 -33.62 18.03
CA ALA A 686 13.87 -34.73 18.66
C ALA A 686 15.38 -34.49 18.80
N GLU A 687 15.95 -35.07 19.85
CA GLU A 687 17.39 -35.25 20.01
C GLU A 687 17.81 -36.55 19.30
N ALA A 688 18.38 -36.40 18.11
CA ALA A 688 18.89 -37.49 17.28
C ALA A 688 20.13 -37.03 16.48
N PRO A 689 21.28 -36.77 17.12
CA PRO A 689 22.44 -36.15 16.46
C PRO A 689 22.96 -36.95 15.26
N ALA A 690 22.91 -38.29 15.35
CA ALA A 690 23.29 -39.20 14.26
C ALA A 690 22.43 -39.02 12.98
N HIS A 691 21.25 -38.42 13.12
CA HIS A 691 20.31 -38.14 12.04
C HIS A 691 20.13 -36.64 11.77
N GLY A 692 21.05 -35.80 12.28
CA GLY A 692 21.06 -34.36 12.03
C GLY A 692 20.00 -33.56 12.78
N SER A 693 19.47 -34.06 13.90
CA SER A 693 18.48 -33.37 14.74
C SER A 693 18.96 -33.25 16.20
N PRO A 694 18.72 -32.13 16.90
CA PRO A 694 18.22 -30.87 16.37
C PRO A 694 19.24 -30.16 15.47
N VAL A 695 18.76 -29.30 14.58
CA VAL A 695 19.59 -28.26 13.97
C VAL A 695 19.69 -27.11 14.96
N LYS A 696 20.91 -26.75 15.36
CA LYS A 696 21.17 -25.67 16.31
C LYS A 696 21.07 -24.32 15.61
N ILE A 697 20.44 -23.37 16.28
CA ILE A 697 20.33 -21.97 15.84
C ILE A 697 21.04 -21.08 16.86
N ASP A 698 22.03 -20.33 16.40
CA ASP A 698 22.85 -19.48 17.25
C ASP A 698 22.08 -18.29 17.80
N GLU A 699 21.29 -17.63 16.94
CA GLU A 699 20.51 -16.46 17.28
C GLU A 699 19.13 -16.49 16.62
N VAL A 700 18.07 -16.36 17.43
CA VAL A 700 16.73 -16.01 16.97
C VAL A 700 16.42 -14.60 17.44
N ARG A 701 16.25 -13.68 16.49
CA ARG A 701 15.98 -12.26 16.73
C ARG A 701 14.48 -11.99 16.59
N LEU A 702 13.85 -11.63 17.70
CA LEU A 702 12.44 -11.31 17.79
C LEU A 702 12.27 -9.78 17.75
N PHE A 703 11.71 -9.26 16.67
CA PHE A 703 11.45 -7.83 16.53
C PHE A 703 10.02 -7.47 16.90
N ASN A 704 9.85 -6.48 17.77
CA ASN A 704 8.58 -5.81 18.08
C ASN A 704 8.62 -4.37 17.53
N GLN A 705 7.55 -3.59 17.73
CA GLN A 705 7.51 -2.19 17.31
C GLN A 705 8.68 -1.40 17.94
N LEU A 706 9.37 -0.60 17.13
CA LEU A 706 10.49 0.23 17.58
C LEU A 706 10.05 1.36 18.52
N PHE A 707 8.84 1.85 18.31
CA PHE A 707 8.24 2.95 19.04
C PHE A 707 7.01 2.47 19.82
N LYS A 708 6.74 3.12 20.95
CA LYS A 708 5.58 2.83 21.81
C LYS A 708 4.29 3.47 21.29
N SER A 709 4.38 4.53 20.48
CA SER A 709 3.21 5.28 20.00
C SER A 709 3.04 5.22 18.48
N GLU A 710 1.82 5.47 18.01
CA GLU A 710 1.53 5.60 16.58
C GLU A 710 2.12 6.89 15.95
N ASN A 711 2.52 7.88 16.75
CA ASN A 711 3.11 9.11 16.28
C ASN A 711 4.35 9.49 17.10
N PRO A 712 5.46 8.75 16.94
CA PRO A 712 6.68 8.96 17.73
C PRO A 712 7.31 10.34 17.50
N ALA A 713 7.03 10.96 16.36
CA ALA A 713 7.49 12.29 16.03
C ALA A 713 6.86 13.41 16.88
N ALA A 714 5.70 13.16 17.50
CA ALA A 714 4.97 14.12 18.30
C ALA A 714 5.19 13.95 19.81
N ASN A 715 6.10 13.07 20.23
CA ASN A 715 6.41 12.88 21.64
C ASN A 715 7.03 14.18 22.23
N PRO A 716 6.45 14.77 23.31
CA PRO A 716 6.93 16.02 23.91
C PRO A 716 8.38 15.97 24.38
N ASP A 717 8.85 14.81 24.85
CA ASP A 717 10.21 14.59 25.36
C ASP A 717 11.20 14.20 24.23
N GLY A 718 10.74 14.28 22.99
CA GLY A 718 11.51 13.97 21.79
C GLY A 718 11.42 12.51 21.35
N LEU A 719 11.92 12.26 20.13
CA LEU A 719 11.78 10.96 19.44
C LEU A 719 12.32 9.76 20.24
N LEU A 720 13.42 9.95 20.97
CA LEU A 720 14.11 8.87 21.68
C LEU A 720 13.34 8.40 22.92
N ALA A 721 12.57 9.29 23.54
CA ALA A 721 11.73 8.95 24.69
C ALA A 721 10.60 7.97 24.32
N ASP A 722 10.27 7.88 23.03
CA ASP A 722 9.24 6.98 22.52
C ASP A 722 9.76 5.58 22.13
N ILE A 723 11.06 5.32 22.26
CA ILE A 723 11.64 4.02 21.94
C ILE A 723 11.07 2.93 22.86
N ASN A 724 10.74 1.80 22.25
CA ASN A 724 10.36 0.58 22.95
C ASN A 724 11.63 -0.21 23.34
N PRO A 725 11.94 -0.38 24.64
CA PRO A 725 13.09 -1.15 25.08
C PRO A 725 13.00 -2.63 24.68
N ASP A 726 11.79 -3.16 24.52
CA ASP A 726 11.53 -4.54 24.11
C ASP A 726 11.40 -4.68 22.58
N SER A 727 11.91 -3.70 21.81
CA SER A 727 11.81 -3.72 20.34
C SER A 727 12.63 -4.84 19.69
N GLU A 728 13.66 -5.35 20.36
CA GLU A 728 14.45 -6.51 19.92
C GLU A 728 14.74 -7.44 21.10
N THR A 729 14.46 -8.73 20.95
CA THR A 729 14.87 -9.79 21.89
C THR A 729 15.68 -10.84 21.14
N ILE A 730 16.87 -11.17 21.63
CA ILE A 730 17.74 -12.17 21.04
C ILE A 730 17.72 -13.42 21.92
N LEU A 731 17.28 -14.54 21.33
CA LEU A 731 17.33 -15.86 21.96
C LEU A 731 18.51 -16.64 21.39
N LYS A 732 19.25 -17.31 22.27
CA LYS A 732 20.41 -18.15 21.91
C LYS A 732 20.12 -19.60 22.26
N GLY A 733 20.71 -20.51 21.49
CA GLY A 733 20.56 -21.95 21.73
C GLY A 733 19.18 -22.49 21.34
N SER A 734 18.46 -21.80 20.46
CA SER A 734 17.21 -22.30 19.88
C SER A 734 17.49 -23.52 18.99
N VAL A 735 16.48 -24.37 18.79
CA VAL A 735 16.61 -25.57 17.95
C VAL A 735 15.49 -25.65 16.93
N ILE A 736 15.80 -26.08 15.71
CA ILE A 736 14.84 -26.30 14.63
C ILE A 736 14.96 -27.73 14.09
N GLU A 737 13.89 -28.25 13.51
CA GLU A 737 13.91 -29.56 12.85
C GLU A 737 14.79 -29.58 11.59
N LYS A 738 15.24 -30.78 11.19
CA LYS A 738 16.17 -30.98 10.06
C LYS A 738 15.61 -30.57 8.69
N GLY A 739 14.29 -30.50 8.54
CA GLY A 739 13.62 -30.00 7.33
C GLY A 739 14.03 -28.57 6.94
N PHE A 740 14.62 -27.81 7.87
CA PHE A 740 15.20 -26.49 7.60
C PHE A 740 16.20 -26.47 6.43
N PHE A 741 17.05 -27.49 6.29
CA PHE A 741 18.05 -27.50 5.21
C PHE A 741 17.40 -27.67 3.83
N GLU A 742 16.35 -28.47 3.73
CA GLU A 742 15.57 -28.61 2.51
C GLU A 742 14.80 -27.32 2.19
N VAL A 743 14.27 -26.63 3.21
CA VAL A 743 13.69 -25.29 3.03
C VAL A 743 14.73 -24.30 2.48
N LYS A 744 15.94 -24.29 3.05
CA LYS A 744 17.05 -23.44 2.60
C LYS A 744 17.45 -23.71 1.15
N GLU A 745 17.55 -24.98 0.77
CA GLU A 745 17.95 -25.39 -0.58
C GLU A 745 16.91 -25.04 -1.65
N LYS A 746 15.62 -25.23 -1.32
CA LYS A 746 14.49 -24.98 -2.23
C LYS A 746 14.07 -23.51 -2.29
N SER A 747 14.56 -22.67 -1.39
CA SER A 747 14.16 -21.26 -1.32
C SER A 747 14.64 -20.41 -2.52
N PRO A 748 13.81 -19.47 -3.01
CA PRO A 748 12.45 -19.13 -2.52
C PRO A 748 11.41 -20.19 -2.88
N TRP A 749 10.50 -20.47 -1.94
CA TRP A 749 9.37 -21.37 -2.18
C TRP A 749 8.29 -20.62 -2.96
N VAL A 750 8.17 -20.93 -4.25
CA VAL A 750 7.15 -20.36 -5.14
C VAL A 750 6.35 -21.51 -5.75
N THR A 751 5.04 -21.55 -5.50
CA THR A 751 4.17 -22.59 -6.08
C THR A 751 3.52 -22.13 -7.38
N LYS A 752 3.12 -23.06 -8.24
CA LYS A 752 2.36 -22.75 -9.47
C LYS A 752 1.10 -21.92 -9.17
N ARG A 753 0.39 -22.27 -8.10
CA ARG A 753 -0.75 -21.51 -7.59
C ARG A 753 -0.37 -20.08 -7.21
N SER A 754 0.78 -19.90 -6.58
CA SER A 754 1.30 -18.56 -6.22
C SER A 754 1.54 -17.69 -7.45
N VAL A 755 2.01 -18.30 -8.54
CA VAL A 755 2.29 -17.65 -9.82
C VAL A 755 1.01 -17.35 -10.61
N GLU A 756 0.01 -18.22 -10.54
CA GLU A 756 -1.28 -18.04 -11.22
C GLU A 756 -2.19 -17.00 -10.52
N GLU A 757 -2.12 -16.92 -9.18
CA GLU A 757 -2.87 -15.96 -8.36
C GLU A 757 -2.31 -14.53 -8.45
N GLU A 758 -1.04 -14.35 -8.78
CA GLU A 758 -0.44 -13.04 -8.99
C GLU A 758 -0.37 -12.71 -10.48
N ASN A 759 -0.84 -11.52 -10.86
CA ASN A 759 -0.45 -10.95 -12.15
C ASN A 759 1.09 -11.01 -12.25
N ASP A 760 1.61 -11.50 -13.39
CA ASP A 760 3.05 -11.68 -13.67
C ASP A 760 3.90 -10.43 -13.28
N HIS A 761 3.27 -9.26 -13.29
CA HIS A 761 3.86 -7.97 -12.97
C HIS A 761 3.98 -7.63 -11.47
N LEU A 762 3.49 -8.46 -10.52
CA LEU A 762 3.43 -8.15 -9.08
C LEU A 762 4.10 -9.18 -8.16
N GLN A 763 4.89 -10.12 -8.70
CA GLN A 763 5.54 -11.17 -7.90
C GLN A 763 6.82 -10.68 -7.19
N GLY A 764 7.45 -9.62 -7.72
CA GLY A 764 8.79 -9.21 -7.31
C GLY A 764 9.87 -10.13 -7.88
N ASN A 765 11.13 -9.90 -7.50
CA ASN A 765 12.25 -10.75 -7.91
C ASN A 765 13.07 -11.17 -6.69
N GLU A 766 13.14 -12.48 -6.47
CA GLU A 766 13.87 -13.05 -5.37
C GLU A 766 15.07 -13.84 -5.87
N LYS A 767 16.26 -13.46 -5.43
CA LYS A 767 17.49 -14.19 -5.76
C LYS A 767 17.49 -15.53 -5.04
N LYS A 768 17.58 -16.63 -5.80
CA LYS A 768 17.71 -17.98 -5.24
C LYS A 768 18.87 -18.06 -4.25
N GLY A 769 18.60 -18.63 -3.07
CA GLY A 769 19.60 -18.76 -2.00
C GLY A 769 19.94 -17.48 -1.23
N ALA A 770 19.29 -16.35 -1.50
CA ALA A 770 19.45 -15.16 -0.66
C ALA A 770 18.90 -15.43 0.76
N PRO A 771 19.59 -15.03 1.84
CA PRO A 771 19.18 -15.37 3.20
C PRO A 771 17.73 -14.98 3.52
N GLU A 772 17.31 -13.78 3.14
CA GLU A 772 15.96 -13.27 3.39
C GLU A 772 14.86 -14.04 2.66
N SER A 773 15.22 -14.81 1.62
CA SER A 773 14.30 -15.67 0.85
C SER A 773 14.07 -17.04 1.52
N VAL A 774 14.89 -17.40 2.51
CA VAL A 774 14.73 -18.63 3.32
C VAL A 774 13.65 -18.40 4.36
N ARG A 775 12.39 -18.37 3.91
CA ARG A 775 11.22 -18.07 4.74
C ARG A 775 10.45 -19.31 5.11
N PHE A 776 9.95 -19.33 6.34
CA PHE A 776 9.08 -20.38 6.83
C PHE A 776 8.19 -19.88 7.97
N GLN A 777 7.12 -20.60 8.22
CA GLN A 777 6.30 -20.44 9.40
C GLN A 777 6.84 -21.38 10.49
N ALA A 778 7.35 -20.84 11.58
CA ALA A 778 7.57 -21.59 12.81
C ALA A 778 6.21 -21.85 13.48
N LEU A 779 5.79 -23.11 13.50
CA LEU A 779 4.50 -23.54 14.05
C LEU A 779 4.32 -23.03 15.47
N ARG A 780 3.17 -22.38 15.73
CA ARG A 780 2.79 -21.72 17.00
C ARG A 780 3.69 -20.54 17.46
N VAL A 781 4.74 -20.18 16.72
CA VAL A 781 5.67 -19.10 17.08
C VAL A 781 5.48 -17.85 16.21
N GLY A 782 5.65 -17.96 14.89
CA GLY A 782 5.70 -16.80 14.00
C GLY A 782 6.20 -17.14 12.60
N TYR A 783 6.39 -16.12 11.78
CA TYR A 783 7.03 -16.25 10.48
C TYR A 783 8.48 -15.78 10.58
N PHE A 784 9.41 -16.52 10.00
CA PHE A 784 10.84 -16.30 10.13
C PHE A 784 11.53 -16.32 8.77
N CYS A 785 12.66 -15.63 8.68
CA CYS A 785 13.63 -15.79 7.60
C CYS A 785 15.05 -15.97 8.14
N MET A 786 15.98 -16.43 7.29
CA MET A 786 17.41 -16.38 7.60
C MET A 786 17.92 -14.94 7.46
N ASP A 787 18.72 -14.47 8.42
CA ASP A 787 19.34 -13.14 8.36
C ASP A 787 20.63 -13.17 7.53
N LYS A 788 21.01 -12.01 6.98
CA LYS A 788 22.28 -11.84 6.24
C LYS A 788 23.53 -12.15 7.07
N ASP A 789 23.45 -12.08 8.40
CA ASP A 789 24.56 -12.42 9.30
C ASP A 789 24.76 -13.96 9.44
N SER A 790 23.91 -14.77 8.79
CA SER A 790 24.06 -16.22 8.78
C SER A 790 25.24 -16.67 7.91
N THR A 791 25.97 -17.66 8.39
CA THR A 791 27.06 -18.35 7.69
C THR A 791 26.76 -19.85 7.61
N ASN A 792 27.71 -20.66 7.14
CA ASN A 792 27.54 -22.12 7.12
C ASN A 792 27.56 -22.72 8.54
N ASP A 793 28.32 -22.12 9.46
CA ASP A 793 28.50 -22.62 10.82
C ASP A 793 27.62 -21.91 11.84
N LYS A 794 27.16 -20.70 11.52
CA LYS A 794 26.32 -19.86 12.38
C LYS A 794 24.99 -19.54 11.71
N ILE A 795 23.87 -20.02 12.24
CA ILE A 795 22.54 -19.72 11.69
C ILE A 795 21.88 -18.63 12.54
N VAL A 796 21.45 -17.56 11.87
CA VAL A 796 20.74 -16.43 12.48
C VAL A 796 19.36 -16.31 11.83
N LEU A 797 18.31 -16.26 12.65
CA LEU A 797 16.94 -16.15 12.18
C LEU A 797 16.32 -14.82 12.64
N ASN A 798 15.63 -14.14 11.73
CA ASN A 798 14.82 -12.96 12.03
C ASN A 798 13.34 -13.35 12.05
N ARG A 799 12.59 -12.92 13.08
CA ARG A 799 11.13 -12.98 13.03
C ARG A 799 10.60 -11.88 12.12
N ILE A 800 9.96 -12.27 11.02
CA ILE A 800 9.31 -11.37 10.07
C ILE A 800 8.09 -10.72 10.74
N VAL A 801 7.12 -11.53 11.15
CA VAL A 801 5.87 -11.11 11.80
C VAL A 801 5.34 -12.22 12.72
N THR A 802 4.54 -11.86 13.73
CA THR A 802 3.86 -12.82 14.62
C THR A 802 2.72 -13.57 13.90
N LEU A 803 2.24 -14.69 14.45
CA LEU A 803 1.09 -15.43 13.88
C LEU A 803 -0.24 -14.71 14.01
N LYS A 804 -0.40 -13.88 15.03
CA LYS A 804 -1.59 -13.06 15.27
C LYS A 804 -1.15 -11.72 15.85
N GLU A 805 -1.99 -10.72 15.65
CA GLU A 805 -1.85 -9.43 16.32
C GLU A 805 -2.07 -9.64 17.82
N ASP A 806 -1.08 -9.30 18.63
CA ASP A 806 -1.16 -9.34 20.08
C ASP A 806 -1.34 -7.91 20.58
N ALA A 807 -2.59 -7.52 20.84
CA ALA A 807 -2.92 -6.17 21.29
C ALA A 807 -2.29 -5.80 22.64
N ALA A 808 -1.76 -6.78 23.40
CA ALA A 808 -1.05 -6.52 24.66
C ALA A 808 0.46 -6.26 24.47
N LYS A 809 1.01 -6.47 23.27
CA LYS A 809 2.43 -6.25 22.92
C LYS A 809 2.63 -5.13 21.89
N ASN A 810 1.54 -4.49 21.46
CA ASN A 810 1.51 -3.39 20.50
C ASN A 810 1.28 -2.06 21.20
#